data_AF-A0A9E4J6C1-F1
#
_entry.id   AF-A0A9E4J6C1-F1
#
_cell.length_a   1.000
_cell.length_b   1.000
_cell.length_c   1.000
_cell.angle_alpha   90.00
_cell.angle_beta   90.00
_cell.angle_gamma   90.00
#
_symmetry.space_group_name_H-M   'P 1'
#
loop_
_entity.id
_entity.type
_entity.pdbx_description
1 polymer ?
#
loop_
_entity_poly.entity_id
_entity_poly.type
_entity_poly.pdbx_seq_one_letter_code
_entity_poly.pdbx_strand_id
1 'polypeptide(L)'
;MTVTMVTKWQAVTAAGVALALGLFACNGNGTDADAGGSTGDLRIALSSVPAGTQCLAVDVSGARARNVTFDLTPGAPASFLIDRLPLGLVTVSARSFDAPCAVIAGLEPSFVNEAPVTVRIELRAVAQVLLKLIRNGRLSVGIDFEPDSHVCAGVPDGDLCQGGNLRVQLLAFNDFHGQLSQGRFVSGRPVGGAAILGSYLKAAAAGREAQTLIVHAGDHVGASPAASALLQDEPSITFLNMLANESCTYADRTNANCNLVGTLGNHEFDEGRSELLRLIGGGNHPMGPYLESPYRGTRFPYISANVVDEATGAPLLPPYVVKNVRGVPVAFVGAVLETTPTIVTPTGVAGLKFLDEADAANSYVPELKAAGVRAIVLVIHQGGRQSSFTGPTKAVPGVIDGPDILDIIARLDPEFDVVVSGHAHSFTNAIVPRPGADDILVTQAFSASTAYADIELLVDPVSGDVVGRSAEVITTFSDVAPGNTPDPAIATLVIDAEARVAPLVNRVVGVAPVPLTRTENTAGESVMGNLIADAQRAATGTQFAFMNPGGIRADIDAGDITWGELFTVQPFGNSLVTMQLTGAQIKNVLEQQWAAPQPFPRIMKVSGLSYTWDAALPPGARVVEVRDAATNTVLDPTALYTITANNFMAAGGDNFVEFTKGLNQVGGDVDLDALIEYVEENSPVTAVIEGRIVRLN
;
A
#
# COMPACT_ATOMS: atom_id res chain seq x y z
N MET A 1 23.15 16.82 -33.11
CA MET A 1 24.22 17.65 -33.71
C MET A 1 25.46 17.53 -32.81
N THR A 2 26.37 16.61 -33.20
CA THR A 2 27.84 16.77 -33.34
C THR A 2 28.56 17.82 -32.46
N VAL A 3 29.70 17.58 -31.81
CA VAL A 3 30.97 16.98 -32.30
C VAL A 3 31.87 16.41 -31.17
N THR A 4 32.58 15.36 -31.58
CA THR A 4 33.69 14.51 -31.11
C THR A 4 35.02 15.21 -30.71
N MET A 5 35.89 14.55 -29.92
CA MET A 5 37.21 14.04 -30.40
C MET A 5 38.07 13.35 -29.30
N VAL A 6 38.69 12.26 -29.77
CA VAL A 6 39.68 11.32 -29.19
C VAL A 6 41.09 11.96 -29.39
N THR A 7 42.18 11.73 -28.62
CA THR A 7 43.08 10.57 -28.66
C THR A 7 44.34 10.81 -27.80
N LYS A 8 44.94 9.71 -27.31
CA LYS A 8 46.23 9.54 -26.62
C LYS A 8 47.48 10.00 -27.43
N TRP A 9 48.58 10.37 -26.76
CA TRP A 9 49.83 9.56 -26.57
C TRP A 9 51.07 10.39 -26.17
N GLN A 10 51.88 9.76 -25.32
CA GLN A 10 53.36 9.78 -25.20
C GLN A 10 54.14 10.88 -24.46
N ALA A 11 55.05 10.35 -23.63
CA ALA A 11 56.06 11.00 -22.79
C ALA A 11 57.32 11.42 -23.58
N VAL A 12 58.20 12.22 -22.96
CA VAL A 12 59.67 12.04 -22.85
C VAL A 12 60.37 13.30 -22.27
N THR A 13 61.17 13.07 -21.21
CA THR A 13 62.42 13.71 -20.68
C THR A 13 62.66 15.22 -20.79
N ALA A 14 62.89 15.95 -19.68
CA ALA A 14 64.13 16.13 -18.88
C ALA A 14 65.04 17.28 -19.37
N ALA A 15 65.36 18.23 -18.47
CA ALA A 15 66.70 18.79 -18.22
C ALA A 15 66.62 20.07 -17.35
N GLY A 16 67.23 20.01 -16.16
CA GLY A 16 68.46 20.76 -15.93
C GLY A 16 68.44 22.19 -15.34
N VAL A 17 69.07 22.29 -14.16
CA VAL A 17 70.24 23.17 -13.86
C VAL A 17 70.01 24.56 -13.21
N ALA A 18 70.50 24.63 -11.96
CA ALA A 18 71.27 25.69 -11.27
C ALA A 18 70.59 27.04 -10.89
N LEU A 19 71.02 27.82 -9.89
CA LEU A 19 72.37 28.08 -9.38
C LEU A 19 72.36 28.76 -7.98
N ALA A 20 73.31 28.34 -7.14
CA ALA A 20 74.17 29.08 -6.18
C ALA A 20 73.64 30.18 -5.21
N LEU A 21 73.80 29.85 -3.91
CA LEU A 21 74.64 30.48 -2.88
C LEU A 21 74.61 32.01 -2.64
N GLY A 22 74.39 32.35 -1.36
CA GLY A 22 74.91 33.56 -0.72
C GLY A 22 75.13 33.33 0.78
N LEU A 23 76.40 33.22 1.20
CA LEU A 23 76.88 33.19 2.59
C LEU A 23 76.71 34.55 3.28
N PHE A 24 76.58 34.58 4.62
CA PHE A 24 77.58 35.13 5.54
C PHE A 24 77.15 34.97 7.02
N ALA A 25 78.09 34.44 7.82
CA ALA A 25 78.15 34.36 9.28
C ALA A 25 78.45 35.76 9.89
N CYS A 26 78.48 36.11 11.18
CA CYS A 26 78.34 35.52 12.53
C CYS A 26 78.38 36.72 13.52
N ASN A 27 77.72 36.69 14.70
CA ASN A 27 78.36 36.96 16.02
C ASN A 27 77.39 36.86 17.22
N GLY A 28 77.93 36.35 18.34
CA GLY A 28 77.26 35.97 19.62
C GLY A 28 76.73 37.13 20.48
N ASN A 29 76.20 36.90 21.70
CA ASN A 29 76.81 36.15 22.81
C ASN A 29 75.81 35.92 23.99
N GLY A 30 75.97 34.80 24.72
CA GLY A 30 75.52 34.56 26.12
C GLY A 30 74.11 33.95 26.27
N THR A 31 73.85 32.87 27.02
CA THR A 31 74.58 32.15 28.08
C THR A 31 74.05 30.70 28.20
N ASP A 32 74.94 29.72 28.41
CA ASP A 32 74.63 28.31 28.68
C ASP A 32 74.14 28.06 30.11
N ALA A 33 73.09 27.23 30.25
CA ALA A 33 73.16 25.86 30.79
C ALA A 33 71.75 25.32 31.10
N ASP A 34 71.34 24.21 30.46
CA ASP A 34 70.92 22.99 31.17
C ASP A 34 70.29 21.90 30.25
N ALA A 35 70.77 20.67 30.47
CA ALA A 35 70.21 19.37 30.05
C ALA A 35 70.00 19.11 28.54
N GLY A 36 71.12 18.99 27.80
CA GLY A 36 71.17 18.56 26.40
C GLY A 36 70.82 17.07 26.20
N GLY A 37 69.54 16.73 26.32
CA GLY A 37 69.00 15.62 25.55
C GLY A 37 69.00 16.04 24.07
N SER A 38 69.47 15.17 23.18
CA SER A 38 69.36 15.44 21.75
C SER A 38 67.89 15.72 21.39
N THR A 39 67.63 16.77 20.61
CA THR A 39 66.28 17.15 20.18
C THR A 39 66.18 17.24 18.66
N GLY A 40 64.97 17.08 18.13
CA GLY A 40 64.64 17.35 16.73
C GLY A 40 63.43 18.28 16.61
N ASP A 41 63.14 18.70 15.38
CA ASP A 41 62.08 19.67 15.09
C ASP A 41 61.00 19.06 14.18
N LEU A 42 59.75 19.42 14.44
CA LEU A 42 58.59 19.02 13.64
C LEU A 42 58.03 20.22 12.90
N ARG A 43 57.93 20.13 11.57
CA ARG A 43 57.30 21.16 10.74
C ARG A 43 55.90 20.74 10.33
N ILE A 44 54.94 21.61 10.61
CA ILE A 44 53.54 21.43 10.23
C ILE A 44 53.21 22.47 9.16
N ALA A 45 52.72 22.01 8.02
CA ALA A 45 52.33 22.88 6.91
C ALA A 45 50.85 22.66 6.58
N LEU A 46 50.11 23.76 6.52
CA LEU A 46 48.72 23.82 6.08
C LEU A 46 48.71 24.41 4.66
N SER A 47 48.20 23.65 3.69
CA SER A 47 48.06 24.10 2.30
C SER A 47 46.99 25.19 2.14
N SER A 48 45.92 25.12 2.94
CA SER A 48 44.89 26.17 3.04
C SER A 48 44.18 26.06 4.39
N VAL A 49 44.04 27.17 5.11
CA VAL A 49 43.22 27.23 6.33
C VAL A 49 41.73 27.35 5.94
N PRO A 50 40.83 26.48 6.44
CA PRO A 50 39.40 26.58 6.18
C PRO A 50 38.80 27.93 6.61
N ALA A 51 37.73 28.37 5.95
CA ALA A 51 37.00 29.57 6.35
C ALA A 51 36.45 29.41 7.78
N GLY A 52 36.63 30.43 8.62
CA GLY A 52 36.19 30.43 10.03
C GLY A 52 37.26 30.01 11.02
N THR A 53 38.26 29.20 10.63
CA THR A 53 39.28 28.66 11.53
C THR A 53 40.37 29.68 11.85
N GLN A 54 40.56 29.97 13.14
CA GLN A 54 41.45 31.03 13.64
C GLN A 54 42.54 30.51 14.59
N CYS A 55 42.47 29.27 15.04
CA CYS A 55 43.51 28.66 15.87
C CYS A 55 43.73 27.18 15.52
N LEU A 56 44.99 26.73 15.59
CA LEU A 56 45.39 25.32 15.57
C LEU A 56 46.12 24.97 16.86
N ALA A 57 45.58 24.04 17.64
CA ALA A 57 46.28 23.40 18.75
C ALA A 57 46.86 22.06 18.28
N VAL A 58 48.14 21.84 18.57
CA VAL A 58 48.86 20.61 18.23
C VAL A 58 49.38 19.98 19.50
N ASP A 59 49.02 18.72 19.70
CA ASP A 59 49.47 17.87 20.80
C ASP A 59 50.50 16.88 20.26
N VAL A 60 51.73 16.95 20.76
CA VAL A 60 52.80 16.00 20.46
C VAL A 60 53.10 15.20 21.72
N SER A 61 52.84 13.89 21.68
CA SER A 61 53.04 12.99 22.81
C SER A 61 54.10 11.93 22.49
N GLY A 62 55.14 11.85 23.31
CA GLY A 62 56.15 10.78 23.28
C GLY A 62 56.71 10.56 24.68
N ALA A 63 58.03 10.50 24.83
CA ALA A 63 58.68 10.48 26.15
C ALA A 63 58.35 11.72 27.01
N ARG A 64 57.93 12.82 26.38
CA ARG A 64 57.33 14.01 27.00
C ARG A 64 56.16 14.49 26.12
N ALA A 65 55.15 15.09 26.74
CA ALA A 65 54.04 15.72 26.03
C ALA A 65 54.29 17.23 25.87
N ARG A 66 53.99 17.77 24.69
CA ARG A 66 54.02 19.21 24.40
C ARG A 66 52.74 19.59 23.67
N ASN A 67 52.03 20.58 24.20
CA ASN A 67 50.91 21.23 23.54
C ASN A 67 51.38 22.60 23.02
N VAL A 68 51.12 22.90 21.75
CA VAL A 68 51.47 24.18 21.13
C VAL A 68 50.30 24.69 20.33
N THR A 69 50.00 25.98 20.45
CA THR A 69 48.92 26.65 19.71
C THR A 69 49.48 27.64 18.70
N PHE A 70 48.82 27.75 17.55
CA PHE A 70 49.19 28.66 16.47
C PHE A 70 47.97 29.43 15.99
N ASP A 71 48.04 30.76 16.02
CA ASP A 71 47.02 31.60 15.41
C ASP A 71 47.03 31.42 13.89
N LEU A 72 45.83 31.33 13.32
CA LEU A 72 45.62 31.08 11.90
C LEU A 72 44.88 32.25 11.24
N THR A 73 45.22 32.53 9.99
CA THR A 73 44.45 33.42 9.13
C THR A 73 43.58 32.59 8.19
N PRO A 74 42.24 32.68 8.26
CA PRO A 74 41.35 31.95 7.35
C PRO A 74 41.71 32.18 5.87
N GLY A 75 41.73 31.11 5.08
CA GLY A 75 42.00 31.15 3.64
C GLY A 75 43.47 31.27 3.24
N ALA A 76 44.40 31.51 4.18
CA ALA A 76 45.82 31.58 3.89
C ALA A 76 46.54 30.24 4.16
N PRO A 77 47.60 29.88 3.41
CA PRO A 77 48.50 28.81 3.81
C PRO A 77 49.29 29.21 5.06
N ALA A 78 49.68 28.24 5.88
CA ALA A 78 50.47 28.50 7.08
C ALA A 78 51.49 27.39 7.33
N SER A 79 52.62 27.74 7.96
CA SER A 79 53.67 26.77 8.30
C SER A 79 54.25 27.10 9.66
N PHE A 80 54.34 26.08 10.52
CA PHE A 80 54.78 26.22 11.89
C PHE A 80 55.90 25.24 12.21
N LEU A 81 56.77 25.64 13.13
CA LEU A 81 57.87 24.82 13.64
C LEU A 81 57.66 24.54 15.12
N ILE A 82 57.62 23.27 15.49
CA ILE A 82 57.67 22.81 16.87
C ILE A 82 59.10 22.33 17.13
N ASP A 83 59.88 23.19 17.78
CA ASP A 83 61.29 22.95 18.08
C ASP A 83 61.48 22.06 19.33
N ARG A 84 62.71 21.54 19.51
CA ARG A 84 63.15 20.94 20.79
C ARG A 84 62.31 19.73 21.26
N LEU A 85 61.82 18.90 20.34
CA LEU A 85 61.13 17.65 20.67
C LEU A 85 62.15 16.54 21.02
N PRO A 86 61.86 15.65 21.99
CA PRO A 86 62.75 14.54 22.32
C PRO A 86 62.87 13.57 21.14
N LEU A 87 64.07 13.01 20.92
CA LEU A 87 64.27 11.98 19.88
C LEU A 87 63.44 10.72 20.16
N GLY A 88 63.02 10.06 19.09
CA GLY A 88 62.25 8.80 19.15
C GLY A 88 60.88 8.90 18.51
N LEU A 89 60.01 7.91 18.77
CA LEU A 89 58.64 7.92 18.27
C LEU A 89 57.80 8.91 19.07
N VAL A 90 57.13 9.81 18.37
CA VAL A 90 56.12 10.70 18.92
C VAL A 90 54.83 10.53 18.13
N THR A 91 53.71 10.68 18.81
CA THR A 91 52.38 10.72 18.22
C THR A 91 51.93 12.16 18.18
N VAL A 92 51.47 12.60 17.01
CA VAL A 92 51.03 13.97 16.74
C VAL A 92 49.52 13.94 16.50
N SER A 93 48.80 14.80 17.21
CA SER A 93 47.38 15.07 17.00
C SER A 93 47.15 16.58 16.93
N ALA A 94 46.07 17.00 16.27
CA ALA A 94 45.78 18.40 16.08
C ALA A 94 44.28 18.67 16.10
N ARG A 95 43.93 19.84 16.62
CA ARG A 95 42.56 20.34 16.77
C ARG A 95 42.55 21.80 16.34
N SER A 96 41.54 22.22 15.59
CA SER A 96 41.39 23.63 15.19
C SER A 96 40.10 24.24 15.69
N PHE A 97 40.09 25.56 15.88
CA PHE A 97 38.98 26.30 16.49
C PHE A 97 38.62 27.52 15.64
N ASP A 98 37.35 27.89 15.65
CA ASP A 98 36.84 29.09 14.98
C ASP A 98 36.98 30.37 15.86
N ALA A 99 37.96 30.37 16.76
CA ALA A 99 38.30 31.49 17.64
C ALA A 99 39.82 31.64 17.79
N PRO A 100 40.35 32.84 18.13
CA PRO A 100 41.78 33.06 18.35
C PRO A 100 42.35 32.18 19.48
N CYS A 101 43.63 31.81 19.41
CA CYS A 101 44.22 30.84 20.34
C CYS A 101 44.19 31.30 21.81
N ALA A 102 44.12 32.61 22.07
CA ALA A 102 44.05 33.17 23.42
C ALA A 102 42.77 32.78 24.20
N VAL A 103 41.71 32.35 23.52
CA VAL A 103 40.39 32.11 24.13
C VAL A 103 39.84 30.69 23.90
N ILE A 104 40.66 29.75 23.45
CA ILE A 104 40.21 28.38 23.12
C ILE A 104 39.99 27.48 24.34
N ALA A 105 40.39 27.92 25.54
CA ALA A 105 40.23 27.13 26.76
C ALA A 105 38.74 26.86 27.03
N GLY A 106 38.33 25.60 26.98
CA GLY A 106 36.93 25.17 27.15
C GLY A 106 36.07 25.28 25.89
N LEU A 107 36.63 25.67 24.74
CA LEU A 107 35.92 25.59 23.45
C LEU A 107 36.05 24.19 22.84
N GLU A 108 35.00 23.76 22.15
CA GLU A 108 35.03 22.55 21.33
C GLU A 108 35.71 22.83 19.98
N PRO A 109 36.59 21.95 19.49
CA PRO A 109 37.27 22.15 18.22
C PRO A 109 36.31 21.98 17.04
N SER A 110 36.49 22.78 16.01
CA SER A 110 35.73 22.76 14.75
C SER A 110 36.24 21.70 13.79
N PHE A 111 37.53 21.34 13.87
CA PHE A 111 38.11 20.19 13.17
C PHE A 111 39.02 19.39 14.11
N VAL A 112 39.01 18.07 13.97
CA VAL A 112 39.85 17.13 14.71
C VAL A 112 40.59 16.22 13.74
N ASN A 113 41.80 15.80 14.09
CA ASN A 113 42.55 14.87 13.26
C ASN A 113 41.85 13.50 13.22
N GLU A 114 41.68 12.94 12.02
CA GLU A 114 40.96 11.67 11.78
C GLU A 114 41.58 10.50 12.57
N ALA A 115 42.91 10.48 12.68
CA ALA A 115 43.66 9.60 13.58
C ALA A 115 45.00 10.27 13.97
N PRO A 116 45.56 10.00 15.17
CA PRO A 116 46.90 10.47 15.52
C PRO A 116 47.96 9.89 14.59
N VAL A 117 48.94 10.69 14.19
CA VAL A 117 50.02 10.26 13.29
C VAL A 117 51.30 10.07 14.07
N THR A 118 51.87 8.86 13.99
CA THR A 118 53.14 8.54 14.64
C THR A 118 54.29 8.86 13.70
N VAL A 119 55.25 9.67 14.16
CA VAL A 119 56.44 10.06 13.43
C VAL A 119 57.68 9.85 14.30
N ARG A 120 58.81 9.52 13.69
CA ARG A 120 60.10 9.40 14.37
C ARG A 120 60.84 10.73 14.29
N ILE A 121 61.19 11.30 15.43
CA ILE A 121 62.02 12.50 15.54
C ILE A 121 63.49 12.08 15.62
N GLU A 122 64.30 12.61 14.70
CA GLU A 122 65.71 12.26 14.54
C GLU A 122 66.61 13.50 14.69
N LEU A 123 67.86 13.28 15.07
CA LEU A 123 68.81 14.35 15.34
C LEU A 123 69.12 15.12 14.05
N ARG A 124 68.91 16.45 14.06
CA ARG A 124 69.17 17.37 12.92
C ARG A 124 68.39 17.04 11.64
N ALA A 125 67.27 16.32 11.74
CA ALA A 125 66.35 16.07 10.64
C ALA A 125 65.01 16.79 10.89
N VAL A 126 64.40 17.33 9.83
CA VAL A 126 63.05 17.90 9.88
C VAL A 126 62.06 16.81 9.46
N ALA A 127 61.22 16.38 10.39
CA ALA A 127 60.10 15.51 10.06
C ALA A 127 58.93 16.33 9.50
N GLN A 128 58.36 15.89 8.38
CA GLN A 128 57.12 16.46 7.82
C GLN A 128 55.97 15.49 8.08
N VAL A 129 54.89 15.99 8.66
CA VAL A 129 53.69 15.21 8.96
C VAL A 129 52.50 15.84 8.26
N LEU A 130 51.75 15.01 7.51
CA LEU A 130 50.46 15.39 6.95
C LEU A 130 49.37 14.96 7.93
N LEU A 131 48.61 15.93 8.44
CA LEU A 131 47.46 15.68 9.30
C LEU A 131 46.19 15.95 8.51
N LYS A 132 45.34 14.93 8.35
CA LYS A 132 44.00 15.10 7.78
C LYS A 132 43.04 15.46 8.92
N LEU A 133 42.64 16.73 8.94
CA LEU A 133 41.63 17.27 9.84
C LEU A 133 40.26 17.08 9.19
N ILE A 134 39.37 16.35 9.86
CA ILE A 134 37.97 16.22 9.47
C ILE A 134 37.13 17.14 10.35
N ARG A 135 36.01 17.64 9.81
CA ARG A 135 35.10 18.49 10.59
C ARG A 135 34.67 17.71 11.83
N ASN A 136 34.86 18.29 13.01
CA ASN A 136 34.49 17.64 14.25
C ASN A 136 32.96 17.48 14.23
N GLY A 137 32.51 16.23 14.16
CA GLY A 137 31.08 15.92 14.10
C GLY A 137 30.43 16.36 15.39
N ARG A 138 29.62 17.42 15.34
CA ARG A 138 28.76 17.79 16.46
C ARG A 138 27.50 16.93 16.42
N LEU A 139 27.37 16.03 17.38
CA LEU A 139 26.06 15.62 17.88
C LEU A 139 25.74 16.55 19.05
N SER A 140 24.77 17.43 18.87
CA SER A 140 24.15 18.14 19.98
C SER A 140 23.01 17.25 20.47
N VAL A 141 23.16 16.61 21.62
CA VAL A 141 22.00 16.03 22.33
C VAL A 141 21.48 17.13 23.24
N GLY A 142 20.50 17.89 22.76
CA GLY A 142 19.60 18.61 23.65
C GLY A 142 18.74 17.58 24.36
N ILE A 143 18.70 17.59 25.69
CA ILE A 143 17.54 17.08 26.40
C ILE A 143 16.66 18.31 26.60
N ASP A 144 15.76 18.53 25.65
CA ASP A 144 14.65 19.43 25.82
C ASP A 144 13.59 18.72 26.67
N PHE A 145 13.09 19.42 27.68
CA PHE A 145 11.69 19.26 28.03
C PHE A 145 10.95 20.13 27.02
N GLU A 146 10.13 19.56 26.15
CA GLU A 146 9.21 20.39 25.33
C GLU A 146 8.34 21.21 26.30
N PRO A 147 8.43 22.55 26.32
CA PRO A 147 7.21 23.30 26.49
C PRO A 147 6.38 23.12 25.21
N ASP A 148 5.06 23.33 25.26
CA ASP A 148 4.13 23.26 24.12
C ASP A 148 4.53 24.18 22.94
N SER A 149 5.61 23.84 22.21
CA SER A 149 6.06 24.54 21.01
C SER A 149 5.54 23.76 19.82
N HIS A 150 4.46 24.29 19.23
CA HIS A 150 3.82 23.77 18.03
C HIS A 150 4.85 23.35 16.96
N VAL A 151 4.70 22.14 16.42
CA VAL A 151 5.62 21.49 15.45
C VAL A 151 6.02 22.39 14.28
N CYS A 152 5.16 23.35 13.92
CA CYS A 152 5.35 24.27 12.80
C CYS A 152 5.71 25.70 13.21
N ALA A 153 5.92 25.99 14.49
CA ALA A 153 6.32 27.32 14.95
C ALA A 153 7.74 27.66 14.45
N GLY A 154 7.84 28.65 13.54
CA GLY A 154 9.12 29.08 12.97
C GLY A 154 9.74 28.11 11.96
N VAL A 155 9.04 27.03 11.60
CA VAL A 155 9.43 26.12 10.52
C VAL A 155 8.99 26.74 9.19
N PRO A 156 9.90 26.96 8.22
CA PRO A 156 9.53 27.45 6.90
C PRO A 156 8.57 26.50 6.19
N ASP A 157 7.70 27.05 5.34
CA ASP A 157 6.83 26.25 4.48
C ASP A 157 7.65 25.29 3.61
N GLY A 158 7.19 24.04 3.51
CA GLY A 158 7.87 22.94 2.84
C GLY A 158 7.14 21.62 3.03
N ASP A 159 7.86 20.49 3.03
CA ASP A 159 7.23 19.17 3.14
C ASP A 159 6.61 18.93 4.53
N LEU A 160 7.12 19.57 5.58
CA LEU A 160 6.64 19.42 6.97
C LEU A 160 5.50 20.40 7.34
N CYS A 161 5.56 21.65 6.88
CA CYS A 161 4.60 22.68 7.28
C CYS A 161 4.11 23.49 6.10
N GLN A 162 2.87 23.97 6.18
CA GLN A 162 2.30 24.92 5.24
C GLN A 162 1.44 25.93 5.98
N GLY A 163 1.80 27.21 5.90
CA GLY A 163 1.08 28.30 6.57
C GLY A 163 1.06 28.16 8.09
N GLY A 164 2.07 27.51 8.68
CA GLY A 164 2.12 27.20 10.11
C GLY A 164 1.34 25.95 10.54
N ASN A 165 0.71 25.23 9.60
CA ASN A 165 0.01 23.97 9.87
C ASN A 165 0.90 22.78 9.55
N LEU A 166 0.78 21.70 10.33
CA LEU A 166 1.45 20.43 10.08
C LEU A 166 0.87 19.76 8.84
N ARG A 167 1.74 19.34 7.94
CA ARG A 167 1.41 18.51 6.79
C ARG A 167 1.36 17.04 7.21
N VAL A 168 0.20 16.41 7.07
CA VAL A 168 0.00 14.97 7.29
C VAL A 168 -0.42 14.34 5.97
N GLN A 169 0.31 13.32 5.53
CA GLN A 169 0.03 12.61 4.28
C GLN A 169 -0.63 11.26 4.59
N LEU A 170 -1.74 10.97 3.93
CA LEU A 170 -2.34 9.63 3.91
C LEU A 170 -2.21 9.06 2.50
N LEU A 171 -1.52 7.94 2.37
CA LEU A 171 -1.45 7.17 1.14
C LEU A 171 -2.47 6.04 1.22
N ALA A 172 -3.62 6.24 0.59
CA ALA A 172 -4.79 5.39 0.73
C ALA A 172 -5.04 4.50 -0.48
N PHE A 173 -5.37 3.22 -0.26
CA PHE A 173 -5.79 2.31 -1.33
C PHE A 173 -6.83 1.30 -0.83
N ASN A 174 -7.48 0.60 -1.74
CA ASN A 174 -8.65 -0.22 -1.45
C ASN A 174 -8.76 -1.36 -2.47
N ASP A 175 -9.50 -2.43 -2.12
CA ASP A 175 -9.92 -3.48 -3.05
C ASP A 175 -8.73 -4.14 -3.79
N PHE A 176 -7.65 -4.42 -3.06
CA PHE A 176 -6.44 -5.02 -3.61
C PHE A 176 -6.68 -6.45 -4.14
N HIS A 177 -7.58 -7.23 -3.52
CA HIS A 177 -7.96 -8.59 -3.92
C HIS A 177 -6.78 -9.49 -4.29
N GLY A 178 -5.73 -9.48 -3.48
CA GLY A 178 -4.51 -10.24 -3.71
C GLY A 178 -3.87 -10.12 -5.09
N GLN A 179 -4.00 -8.96 -5.75
CA GLN A 179 -3.46 -8.70 -7.09
C GLN A 179 -1.94 -8.44 -7.01
N LEU A 180 -1.21 -9.48 -6.61
CA LEU A 180 0.26 -9.49 -6.44
C LEU A 180 0.97 -9.22 -7.76
N SER A 181 0.55 -9.96 -8.79
CA SER A 181 1.15 -9.97 -10.12
C SER A 181 0.71 -8.78 -10.97
N GLN A 182 1.51 -8.49 -12.01
CA GLN A 182 1.12 -7.53 -13.04
C GLN A 182 0.11 -8.16 -14.01
N GLY A 183 -0.58 -7.33 -14.80
CA GLY A 183 -1.47 -7.82 -15.86
C GLY A 183 -2.64 -6.91 -16.19
N ARG A 184 -2.79 -5.79 -15.47
CA ARG A 184 -3.88 -4.83 -15.70
C ARG A 184 -3.46 -3.71 -16.62
N PHE A 185 -4.44 -3.17 -17.33
CA PHE A 185 -4.25 -2.06 -18.25
C PHE A 185 -5.30 -0.97 -18.02
N VAL A 186 -4.87 0.29 -18.06
CA VAL A 186 -5.74 1.46 -18.13
C VAL A 186 -5.39 2.21 -19.41
N SER A 187 -6.38 2.38 -20.29
CA SER A 187 -6.19 3.03 -21.59
C SER A 187 -5.03 2.43 -22.41
N GLY A 188 -4.88 1.10 -22.37
CA GLY A 188 -3.83 0.37 -23.08
C GLY A 188 -2.44 0.43 -22.45
N ARG A 189 -2.28 1.05 -21.28
CA ARG A 189 -1.00 1.11 -20.56
C ARG A 189 -1.02 0.21 -19.33
N PRO A 190 0.07 -0.51 -19.02
CA PRO A 190 0.11 -1.44 -17.92
C PRO A 190 0.13 -0.72 -16.56
N VAL A 191 -0.60 -1.27 -15.59
CA VAL A 191 -0.77 -0.71 -14.24
C VAL A 191 -0.78 -1.81 -13.19
N GLY A 192 -0.50 -1.42 -11.94
CA GLY A 192 -0.72 -2.25 -10.75
C GLY A 192 0.28 -3.39 -10.58
N GLY A 193 0.02 -4.24 -9.59
CA GLY A 193 0.95 -5.24 -9.05
C GLY A 193 1.58 -4.75 -7.75
N ALA A 194 1.76 -5.66 -6.78
CA ALA A 194 2.25 -5.35 -5.44
C ALA A 194 3.57 -4.59 -5.44
N ALA A 195 4.54 -5.05 -6.25
CA ALA A 195 5.87 -4.44 -6.31
C ALA A 195 5.84 -3.02 -6.92
N ILE A 196 4.92 -2.76 -7.85
CA ILE A 196 4.76 -1.44 -8.46
C ILE A 196 4.08 -0.49 -7.50
N LEU A 197 2.97 -0.91 -6.86
CA LEU A 197 2.33 -0.12 -5.82
C LEU A 197 3.32 0.22 -4.69
N GLY A 198 4.13 -0.75 -4.25
CA GLY A 198 5.20 -0.53 -3.28
C GLY A 198 6.18 0.57 -3.70
N SER A 199 6.62 0.59 -4.97
CA SER A 199 7.49 1.67 -5.48
C SER A 199 6.80 3.03 -5.49
N TYR A 200 5.52 3.10 -5.89
CA TYR A 200 4.76 4.35 -5.87
C TYR A 200 4.58 4.89 -4.45
N LEU A 201 4.18 4.04 -3.49
CA LEU A 201 3.97 4.45 -2.10
C LEU A 201 5.29 4.91 -1.45
N LYS A 202 6.40 4.19 -1.69
CA LYS A 202 7.73 4.60 -1.20
C LYS A 202 8.19 5.92 -1.82
N ALA A 203 7.95 6.13 -3.11
CA ALA A 203 8.30 7.38 -3.78
C ALA A 203 7.47 8.56 -3.27
N ALA A 204 6.17 8.35 -3.01
CA ALA A 204 5.27 9.39 -2.48
C ALA A 204 5.62 9.78 -1.03
N ALA A 205 6.07 8.82 -0.22
CA ALA A 205 6.48 9.06 1.17
C ALA A 205 7.90 9.63 1.32
N ALA A 206 8.72 9.61 0.26
CA ALA A 206 10.14 9.90 0.34
C ALA A 206 10.42 11.32 0.88
N GLY A 207 11.20 11.41 1.96
CA GLY A 207 11.54 12.68 2.62
C GLY A 207 10.49 13.22 3.60
N ARG A 208 9.33 12.56 3.70
CA ARG A 208 8.22 12.89 4.61
C ARG A 208 7.67 11.66 5.34
N GLU A 209 8.45 10.59 5.45
CA GLU A 209 8.02 9.30 6.01
C GLU A 209 7.47 9.41 7.44
N ALA A 210 7.97 10.37 8.22
CA ALA A 210 7.51 10.64 9.58
C ALA A 210 6.17 11.41 9.67
N GLN A 211 5.62 11.84 8.52
CA GLN A 211 4.32 12.50 8.36
C GLN A 211 3.34 11.65 7.54
N THR A 212 3.82 10.54 6.98
CA THR A 212 3.05 9.70 6.06
C THR A 212 2.49 8.48 6.77
N LEU A 213 1.19 8.29 6.64
CA LEU A 213 0.49 7.08 7.03
C LEU A 213 -0.01 6.37 5.77
N ILE A 214 0.04 5.05 5.77
CA ILE A 214 -0.55 4.19 4.76
C ILE A 214 -1.89 3.70 5.32
N VAL A 215 -2.96 3.93 4.57
CA VAL A 215 -4.32 3.61 4.98
C VAL A 215 -4.93 2.68 3.96
N HIS A 216 -5.66 1.66 4.39
CA HIS A 216 -6.42 0.87 3.43
C HIS A 216 -7.86 0.58 3.81
N ALA A 217 -8.73 0.65 2.81
CA ALA A 217 -10.18 0.50 2.97
C ALA A 217 -10.66 -0.89 2.54
N GLY A 218 -10.14 -1.96 3.14
CA GLY A 218 -10.65 -3.34 3.00
C GLY A 218 -10.42 -4.03 1.64
N ASP A 219 -10.92 -5.27 1.55
CA ASP A 219 -10.85 -6.17 0.39
C ASP A 219 -9.43 -6.38 -0.14
N HIS A 220 -8.53 -6.77 0.76
CA HIS A 220 -7.17 -7.14 0.41
C HIS A 220 -6.99 -8.63 0.16
N VAL A 221 -7.94 -9.41 0.63
CA VAL A 221 -8.09 -10.84 0.40
C VAL A 221 -9.40 -11.10 -0.36
N GLY A 222 -9.64 -12.35 -0.75
CA GLY A 222 -10.84 -12.75 -1.50
C GLY A 222 -10.90 -12.16 -2.92
N ALA A 223 -11.67 -12.82 -3.79
CA ALA A 223 -11.61 -12.61 -5.26
C ALA A 223 -10.18 -12.64 -5.84
N SER A 224 -9.26 -13.28 -5.12
CA SER A 224 -7.83 -13.22 -5.36
C SER A 224 -7.41 -14.08 -6.55
N PRO A 225 -6.39 -13.66 -7.33
CA PRO A 225 -5.70 -14.54 -8.26
C PRO A 225 -5.08 -15.75 -7.54
N ALA A 226 -4.83 -16.82 -8.28
CA ALA A 226 -4.32 -18.07 -7.75
C ALA A 226 -3.03 -17.93 -6.92
N ALA A 227 -2.15 -17.00 -7.30
CA ALA A 227 -0.89 -16.72 -6.57
C ALA A 227 -1.12 -16.22 -5.13
N SER A 228 -2.31 -15.72 -4.81
CA SER A 228 -2.70 -15.35 -3.45
C SER A 228 -3.70 -16.36 -2.87
N ALA A 229 -4.79 -16.64 -3.58
CA ALA A 229 -5.88 -17.47 -3.07
C ALA A 229 -5.45 -18.91 -2.70
N LEU A 230 -4.64 -19.56 -3.54
CA LEU A 230 -4.17 -20.92 -3.25
C LEU A 230 -3.18 -20.99 -2.08
N LEU A 231 -2.65 -19.83 -1.69
CA LEU A 231 -1.77 -19.64 -0.54
C LEU A 231 -2.52 -18.98 0.61
N GLN A 232 -3.85 -19.10 0.62
CA GLN A 232 -4.75 -18.66 1.69
C GLN A 232 -4.61 -17.17 1.98
N ASP A 233 -4.39 -16.37 0.93
CA ASP A 233 -4.18 -14.93 0.96
C ASP A 233 -3.07 -14.41 1.91
N GLU A 234 -2.25 -15.32 2.46
CA GLU A 234 -1.06 -14.99 3.26
C GLU A 234 -0.07 -14.09 2.50
N PRO A 235 0.19 -14.26 1.18
CA PRO A 235 1.08 -13.37 0.46
C PRO A 235 0.54 -11.94 0.38
N SER A 236 -0.78 -11.75 0.31
CA SER A 236 -1.41 -10.43 0.29
C SER A 236 -1.16 -9.67 1.59
N ILE A 237 -1.40 -10.33 2.72
CA ILE A 237 -1.08 -9.73 4.02
C ILE A 237 0.43 -9.55 4.20
N THR A 238 1.25 -10.46 3.66
CA THR A 238 2.71 -10.32 3.67
C THR A 238 3.16 -9.08 2.91
N PHE A 239 2.57 -8.79 1.75
CA PHE A 239 2.82 -7.54 1.02
C PHE A 239 2.49 -6.31 1.87
N LEU A 240 1.32 -6.28 2.53
CA LEU A 240 0.95 -5.17 3.42
C LEU A 240 1.96 -5.01 4.59
N ASN A 241 2.42 -6.12 5.17
CA ASN A 241 3.46 -6.11 6.20
C ASN A 241 4.80 -5.53 5.71
N MET A 242 5.08 -5.55 4.40
CA MET A 242 6.29 -4.96 3.81
C MET A 242 6.16 -3.44 3.57
N LEU A 243 4.95 -2.89 3.60
CA LEU A 243 4.69 -1.45 3.59
C LEU A 243 4.83 -0.83 5.00
N ALA A 244 4.76 -1.67 6.02
CA ALA A 244 4.81 -1.27 7.42
C ALA A 244 6.22 -0.90 7.87
N ASN A 245 6.34 0.17 8.65
CA ASN A 245 7.59 0.63 9.26
C ASN A 245 8.02 -0.27 10.44
N GLU A 246 9.15 0.05 11.06
CA GLU A 246 9.70 -0.71 12.19
C GLU A 246 8.85 -0.65 13.46
N SER A 247 8.01 0.39 13.62
CA SER A 247 7.12 0.54 14.77
C SER A 247 5.87 -0.35 14.67
N CYS A 248 5.53 -0.82 13.47
CA CYS A 248 4.52 -1.85 13.28
C CYS A 248 5.08 -3.22 13.64
N THR A 249 4.61 -3.83 14.74
CA THR A 249 5.12 -5.13 15.20
C THR A 249 3.98 -6.12 15.42
N TYR A 250 4.29 -7.41 15.29
CA TYR A 250 3.33 -8.46 15.62
C TYR A 250 2.89 -8.44 17.09
N ALA A 251 3.74 -7.93 17.99
CA ALA A 251 3.47 -7.88 19.43
C ALA A 251 2.57 -6.68 19.82
N ASP A 252 2.70 -5.57 19.11
CA ASP A 252 1.91 -4.35 19.31
C ASP A 252 1.49 -3.79 17.95
N ARG A 253 0.36 -4.32 17.45
CA ARG A 253 -0.26 -3.88 16.18
C ARG A 253 -0.83 -2.47 16.29
N THR A 254 -1.18 -2.04 17.50
CA THR A 254 -1.84 -0.76 17.78
C THR A 254 -0.87 0.37 18.03
N ASN A 255 0.44 0.14 17.93
CA ASN A 255 1.46 1.13 18.20
C ASN A 255 1.15 2.46 17.50
N ALA A 256 1.20 3.56 18.27
CA ALA A 256 0.85 4.89 17.77
C ALA A 256 1.79 5.37 16.65
N ASN A 257 3.04 4.88 16.62
CA ASN A 257 4.03 5.22 15.59
C ASN A 257 4.06 4.23 14.41
N CYS A 258 3.24 3.17 14.46
CA CYS A 258 3.06 2.29 13.30
C CYS A 258 2.37 3.06 12.18
N ASN A 259 3.03 3.17 11.02
CA ASN A 259 2.57 3.98 9.88
C ASN A 259 1.40 3.37 9.09
N LEU A 260 0.91 2.18 9.44
CA LEU A 260 -0.11 1.49 8.65
C LEU A 260 -1.36 1.21 9.49
N VAL A 261 -2.52 1.37 8.87
CA VAL A 261 -3.85 1.06 9.44
C VAL A 261 -4.79 0.58 8.33
N GLY A 262 -5.63 -0.40 8.64
CA GLY A 262 -6.60 -0.97 7.71
C GLY A 262 -7.98 -1.15 8.31
N THR A 263 -9.04 -1.02 7.51
CA THR A 263 -10.37 -1.54 7.87
C THR A 263 -10.63 -2.88 7.18
N LEU A 264 -11.69 -3.57 7.61
CA LEU A 264 -12.23 -4.75 6.93
C LEU A 264 -13.06 -4.33 5.71
N GLY A 265 -13.00 -5.14 4.66
CA GLY A 265 -14.00 -5.20 3.59
C GLY A 265 -14.88 -6.44 3.71
N ASN A 266 -15.76 -6.65 2.72
CA ASN A 266 -16.65 -7.81 2.74
C ASN A 266 -15.88 -9.11 2.45
N HIS A 267 -14.86 -9.06 1.59
CA HIS A 267 -14.12 -10.25 1.18
C HIS A 267 -13.19 -10.81 2.27
N GLU A 268 -12.86 -10.04 3.31
CA GLU A 268 -12.23 -10.60 4.51
C GLU A 268 -13.11 -11.65 5.22
N PHE A 269 -14.41 -11.72 4.93
CA PHE A 269 -15.34 -12.70 5.49
C PHE A 269 -15.63 -13.90 4.57
N ASP A 270 -14.99 -14.01 3.40
CA ASP A 270 -15.26 -15.08 2.42
C ASP A 270 -15.11 -16.48 3.02
N GLU A 271 -14.01 -16.72 3.74
CA GLU A 271 -13.72 -17.97 4.47
C GLU A 271 -14.15 -17.93 5.95
N GLY A 272 -14.81 -16.84 6.33
CA GLY A 272 -15.47 -16.65 7.61
C GLY A 272 -14.59 -16.16 8.76
N ARG A 273 -15.25 -15.88 9.89
CA ARG A 273 -14.66 -15.25 11.08
C ARG A 273 -13.36 -15.89 11.55
N SER A 274 -13.28 -17.22 11.58
CA SER A 274 -12.10 -17.93 12.04
C SER A 274 -10.89 -17.66 11.15
N GLU A 275 -11.10 -17.62 9.84
CA GLU A 275 -10.03 -17.39 8.89
C GLU A 275 -9.59 -15.92 8.86
N LEU A 276 -10.55 -14.99 8.90
CA LEU A 276 -10.29 -13.56 9.12
C LEU A 276 -9.38 -13.33 10.34
N LEU A 277 -9.71 -13.96 11.47
CA LEU A 277 -8.92 -13.82 12.71
C LEU A 277 -7.57 -14.53 12.62
N ARG A 278 -7.42 -15.58 11.81
CA ARG A 278 -6.13 -16.23 11.54
C ARG A 278 -5.25 -15.34 10.66
N LEU A 279 -5.79 -14.73 9.61
CA LEU A 279 -5.07 -13.78 8.75
C LEU A 279 -4.52 -12.60 9.56
N ILE A 280 -5.27 -12.12 10.55
CA ILE A 280 -4.82 -11.06 11.46
C ILE A 280 -3.87 -11.60 12.54
N GLY A 281 -4.26 -12.68 13.20
CA GLY A 281 -3.65 -13.21 14.42
C GLY A 281 -2.42 -14.10 14.21
N GLY A 282 -2.27 -14.68 13.02
CA GLY A 282 -1.31 -15.74 12.72
C GLY A 282 -1.84 -17.15 13.00
N GLY A 283 -1.05 -18.15 12.61
CA GLY A 283 -1.41 -19.56 12.62
C GLY A 283 -1.54 -20.10 11.19
N ASN A 284 -1.29 -21.39 11.00
CA ASN A 284 -1.39 -22.00 9.68
C ASN A 284 -2.85 -22.34 9.38
N HIS A 285 -3.25 -22.09 8.14
CA HIS A 285 -4.50 -22.63 7.63
C HIS A 285 -4.46 -24.18 7.62
N PRO A 286 -5.58 -24.91 7.61
CA PRO A 286 -5.57 -26.36 7.41
C PRO A 286 -5.12 -26.77 6.00
N MET A 287 -5.34 -25.90 5.01
CA MET A 287 -4.97 -26.12 3.61
C MET A 287 -3.68 -25.37 3.28
N GLY A 288 -2.68 -26.09 2.77
CA GLY A 288 -1.47 -25.52 2.19
C GLY A 288 -1.56 -25.50 0.65
N PRO A 289 -0.49 -25.06 -0.04
CA PRO A 289 0.84 -24.80 0.49
C PRO A 289 1.02 -23.40 1.13
N TYR A 290 2.09 -23.22 1.91
CA TYR A 290 2.41 -21.97 2.62
C TYR A 290 3.73 -21.37 2.14
N LEU A 291 3.84 -20.03 2.18
CA LEU A 291 5.12 -19.32 2.04
C LEU A 291 5.84 -19.16 3.39
N GLU A 292 5.08 -19.00 4.47
CA GLU A 292 5.57 -18.87 5.84
C GLU A 292 4.93 -19.96 6.72
N SER A 293 5.69 -20.57 7.65
CA SER A 293 5.15 -21.55 8.58
C SER A 293 5.94 -21.55 9.90
N PRO A 294 5.33 -21.19 11.06
CA PRO A 294 3.96 -20.73 11.19
C PRO A 294 3.76 -19.33 10.59
N TYR A 295 2.64 -19.13 9.89
CA TYR A 295 2.22 -17.80 9.44
C TYR A 295 1.99 -16.85 10.63
N ARG A 296 2.45 -15.60 10.53
CA ARG A 296 2.52 -14.68 11.68
C ARG A 296 1.40 -13.64 11.75
N GLY A 297 0.56 -13.55 10.72
CA GLY A 297 -0.53 -12.57 10.65
C GLY A 297 -0.06 -11.16 10.27
N THR A 298 -0.82 -10.15 10.72
CA THR A 298 -0.51 -8.74 10.44
C THR A 298 0.42 -8.14 11.51
N ARG A 299 1.24 -7.16 11.10
CA ARG A 299 2.07 -6.31 11.98
C ARG A 299 1.41 -4.98 12.35
N PHE A 300 0.24 -4.71 11.79
CA PHE A 300 -0.50 -3.45 11.86
C PHE A 300 -1.96 -3.75 12.24
N PRO A 301 -2.74 -2.75 12.67
CA PRO A 301 -4.08 -2.96 13.15
C PRO A 301 -5.08 -3.01 11.99
N TYR A 302 -5.95 -4.02 12.05
CA TYR A 302 -7.27 -3.95 11.41
C TYR A 302 -8.27 -3.36 12.41
N ILE A 303 -9.10 -2.44 11.95
CA ILE A 303 -10.13 -1.77 12.74
C ILE A 303 -11.53 -1.99 12.14
N SER A 304 -12.56 -2.05 12.99
CA SER A 304 -13.96 -2.12 12.55
C SER A 304 -14.91 -1.76 13.70
N ALA A 305 -15.64 -0.67 13.57
CA ALA A 305 -16.56 -0.14 14.55
C ALA A 305 -17.93 -0.84 14.54
N ASN A 306 -18.34 -1.33 13.36
CA ASN A 306 -19.73 -1.75 13.13
C ASN A 306 -19.91 -3.26 13.00
N VAL A 307 -18.85 -4.07 13.10
CA VAL A 307 -18.95 -5.53 13.16
C VAL A 307 -18.86 -5.99 14.61
N VAL A 308 -19.96 -6.54 15.12
CA VAL A 308 -20.05 -7.02 16.49
C VAL A 308 -20.37 -8.50 16.54
N ASP A 309 -19.90 -9.15 17.59
CA ASP A 309 -20.34 -10.50 17.94
C ASP A 309 -21.80 -10.46 18.37
N GLU A 310 -22.67 -11.24 17.73
CA GLU A 310 -24.12 -11.16 17.93
C GLU A 310 -24.54 -11.54 19.36
N ALA A 311 -23.81 -12.47 19.99
CA ALA A 311 -24.14 -12.96 21.32
C ALA A 311 -23.76 -11.97 22.43
N THR A 312 -22.66 -11.23 22.25
CA THR A 312 -22.11 -10.33 23.28
C THR A 312 -22.34 -8.85 23.00
N GLY A 313 -22.59 -8.48 21.75
CA GLY A 313 -22.64 -7.09 21.29
C GLY A 313 -21.28 -6.39 21.27
N ALA A 314 -20.18 -7.10 21.57
CA ALA A 314 -18.85 -6.53 21.58
C ALA A 314 -18.27 -6.42 20.16
N PRO A 315 -17.49 -5.37 19.85
CA PRO A 315 -16.77 -5.27 18.58
C PRO A 315 -15.88 -6.49 18.33
N LEU A 316 -15.90 -7.00 17.10
CA LEU A 316 -15.06 -8.13 16.69
C LEU A 316 -13.57 -7.75 16.69
N LEU A 317 -13.27 -6.53 16.26
CA LEU A 317 -11.95 -5.90 16.22
C LEU A 317 -11.99 -4.57 16.97
N PRO A 318 -10.83 -3.96 17.29
CA PRO A 318 -10.81 -2.59 17.79
C PRO A 318 -11.58 -1.65 16.84
N PRO A 319 -12.49 -0.81 17.35
CA PRO A 319 -13.32 0.05 16.52
C PRO A 319 -12.53 1.16 15.80
N TYR A 320 -11.46 1.63 16.45
CA TYR A 320 -10.57 2.67 15.96
C TYR A 320 -9.15 2.47 16.47
N VAL A 321 -8.21 3.23 15.92
CA VAL A 321 -6.85 3.40 16.45
C VAL A 321 -6.43 4.86 16.34
N VAL A 322 -5.61 5.33 17.27
CA VAL A 322 -5.01 6.68 17.21
C VAL A 322 -3.54 6.54 16.84
N LYS A 323 -3.12 7.24 15.78
CA LYS A 323 -1.74 7.32 15.32
C LYS A 323 -1.14 8.67 15.69
N ASN A 324 0.14 8.68 15.99
CA ASN A 324 0.86 9.89 16.34
C ASN A 324 1.68 10.36 15.15
N VAL A 325 1.37 11.54 14.63
CA VAL A 325 2.11 12.19 13.56
C VAL A 325 2.81 13.40 14.11
N ARG A 326 4.10 13.27 14.43
CA ARG A 326 4.92 14.36 15.01
C ARG A 326 4.30 15.01 16.27
N GLY A 327 3.61 14.23 17.12
CA GLY A 327 2.95 14.75 18.33
C GLY A 327 1.46 15.07 18.14
N VAL A 328 0.97 15.10 16.90
CA VAL A 328 -0.45 15.27 16.59
C VAL A 328 -1.15 13.91 16.56
N PRO A 329 -2.18 13.67 17.40
CA PRO A 329 -2.97 12.45 17.34
C PRO A 329 -3.97 12.51 16.18
N VAL A 330 -3.96 11.48 15.33
CA VAL A 330 -4.91 11.27 14.23
C VAL A 330 -5.65 9.96 14.45
N ALA A 331 -6.97 10.01 14.62
CA ALA A 331 -7.79 8.83 14.77
C ALA A 331 -8.23 8.26 13.42
N PHE A 332 -8.28 6.95 13.34
CA PHE A 332 -8.86 6.19 12.24
C PHE A 332 -9.97 5.32 12.80
N VAL A 333 -11.21 5.55 12.36
CA VAL A 333 -12.38 4.74 12.74
C VAL A 333 -12.74 3.85 11.55
N GLY A 334 -12.88 2.55 11.79
CA GLY A 334 -13.10 1.56 10.74
C GLY A 334 -14.59 1.27 10.54
N ALA A 335 -15.04 1.04 9.32
CA ALA A 335 -16.36 0.47 9.04
C ALA A 335 -16.34 -0.40 7.79
N VAL A 336 -17.32 -1.31 7.68
CA VAL A 336 -17.57 -2.17 6.51
C VAL A 336 -19.07 -2.14 6.20
N LEU A 337 -19.47 -2.45 4.96
CA LEU A 337 -20.89 -2.46 4.56
C LEU A 337 -21.80 -3.17 5.58
N GLU A 338 -22.90 -2.52 5.96
CA GLU A 338 -23.99 -3.16 6.70
C GLU A 338 -24.53 -4.39 5.93
N THR A 339 -24.51 -4.30 4.59
CA THR A 339 -25.03 -5.32 3.68
C THR A 339 -24.06 -6.46 3.36
N THR A 340 -22.89 -6.55 4.00
CA THR A 340 -21.95 -7.67 3.83
C THR A 340 -22.63 -9.05 3.89
N PRO A 341 -23.61 -9.33 4.78
CA PRO A 341 -24.33 -10.60 4.80
C PRO A 341 -25.09 -10.97 3.51
N THR A 342 -25.33 -10.01 2.61
CA THR A 342 -25.93 -10.27 1.29
C THR A 342 -24.91 -10.45 0.16
N ILE A 343 -23.63 -10.19 0.45
CA ILE A 343 -22.50 -10.18 -0.48
C ILE A 343 -21.62 -11.42 -0.30
N VAL A 344 -21.53 -11.95 0.91
CA VAL A 344 -20.80 -13.19 1.21
C VAL A 344 -21.74 -14.35 1.57
N THR A 345 -21.19 -15.55 1.70
CA THR A 345 -21.98 -16.71 2.13
C THR A 345 -22.47 -16.53 3.58
N PRO A 346 -23.68 -17.00 3.94
CA PRO A 346 -24.18 -16.88 5.31
C PRO A 346 -23.29 -17.52 6.37
N THR A 347 -22.56 -18.58 6.00
CA THR A 347 -21.58 -19.25 6.86
C THR A 347 -20.38 -18.37 7.19
N GLY A 348 -19.97 -17.48 6.28
CA GLY A 348 -18.85 -16.56 6.48
C GLY A 348 -19.10 -15.54 7.60
N VAL A 349 -20.36 -15.13 7.77
CA VAL A 349 -20.79 -14.11 8.74
C VAL A 349 -21.59 -14.66 9.92
N ALA A 350 -21.63 -15.98 10.10
CA ALA A 350 -22.42 -16.61 11.14
C ALA A 350 -22.02 -16.11 12.55
N GLY A 351 -23.01 -15.70 13.34
CA GLY A 351 -22.82 -15.17 14.69
C GLY A 351 -22.23 -13.76 14.76
N LEU A 352 -22.18 -13.05 13.63
CA LEU A 352 -21.81 -11.64 13.56
C LEU A 352 -23.02 -10.79 13.19
N LYS A 353 -23.05 -9.57 13.71
CA LYS A 353 -24.00 -8.54 13.32
C LYS A 353 -23.25 -7.34 12.77
N PHE A 354 -23.74 -6.85 11.63
CA PHE A 354 -23.26 -5.65 10.98
C PHE A 354 -24.23 -4.52 11.34
N LEU A 355 -23.72 -3.54 12.07
CA LEU A 355 -24.47 -2.35 12.49
C LEU A 355 -24.38 -1.28 11.39
N ASP A 356 -25.30 -0.32 11.43
CA ASP A 356 -25.24 0.90 10.61
C ASP A 356 -23.87 1.60 10.79
N GLU A 357 -23.24 1.92 9.67
CA GLU A 357 -21.85 2.37 9.63
C GLU A 357 -21.68 3.76 10.27
N ALA A 358 -22.60 4.69 10.01
CA ALA A 358 -22.51 6.04 10.54
C ALA A 358 -22.81 6.05 12.05
N ASP A 359 -23.86 5.36 12.50
CA ASP A 359 -24.22 5.29 13.91
C ASP A 359 -23.10 4.63 14.74
N ALA A 360 -22.52 3.54 14.23
CA ALA A 360 -21.39 2.88 14.88
C ALA A 360 -20.14 3.77 14.93
N ALA A 361 -19.76 4.39 13.81
CA ALA A 361 -18.58 5.27 13.77
C ALA A 361 -18.74 6.50 14.68
N ASN A 362 -19.90 7.14 14.66
CA ASN A 362 -20.22 8.31 15.49
C ASN A 362 -20.17 7.99 16.99
N SER A 363 -20.49 6.75 17.39
CA SER A 363 -20.51 6.35 18.80
C SER A 363 -19.15 6.49 19.50
N TYR A 364 -18.04 6.46 18.74
CA TYR A 364 -16.67 6.57 19.25
C TYR A 364 -16.12 8.00 19.27
N VAL A 365 -16.79 8.96 18.61
CA VAL A 365 -16.34 10.36 18.55
C VAL A 365 -16.28 11.03 19.94
N PRO A 366 -17.26 10.86 20.86
CA PRO A 366 -17.20 11.50 22.17
C PRO A 366 -15.96 11.13 22.98
N GLU A 367 -15.52 9.87 22.94
CA GLU A 367 -14.33 9.45 23.69
C GLU A 367 -13.03 9.87 23.01
N LEU A 368 -12.96 9.88 21.68
CA LEU A 368 -11.84 10.44 20.92
C LEU A 368 -11.64 11.92 21.28
N LYS A 369 -12.71 12.70 21.31
CA LYS A 369 -12.70 14.12 21.71
C LYS A 369 -12.31 14.29 23.17
N ALA A 370 -12.81 13.43 24.06
CA ALA A 370 -12.41 13.44 25.47
C ALA A 370 -10.92 13.12 25.67
N ALA A 371 -10.33 12.34 24.77
CA ALA A 371 -8.89 12.06 24.71
C ALA A 371 -8.08 13.16 24.00
N GLY A 372 -8.72 14.26 23.56
CA GLY A 372 -8.06 15.38 22.90
C GLY A 372 -7.75 15.15 21.41
N VAL A 373 -8.32 14.11 20.80
CA VAL A 373 -8.16 13.85 19.36
C VAL A 373 -9.16 14.68 18.57
N ARG A 374 -8.65 15.38 17.55
CA ARG A 374 -9.39 16.34 16.72
C ARG A 374 -9.30 16.07 15.22
N ALA A 375 -8.24 15.40 14.78
CA ALA A 375 -8.14 14.89 13.42
C ALA A 375 -8.72 13.46 13.37
N ILE A 376 -9.85 13.27 12.70
CA ILE A 376 -10.56 11.99 12.63
C ILE A 376 -10.86 11.59 11.19
N VAL A 377 -10.34 10.43 10.80
CA VAL A 377 -10.53 9.82 9.48
C VAL A 377 -11.46 8.63 9.60
N LEU A 378 -12.52 8.61 8.78
CA LEU A 378 -13.31 7.40 8.57
C LEU A 378 -12.62 6.55 7.48
N VAL A 379 -12.30 5.31 7.81
CA VAL A 379 -11.80 4.31 6.86
C VAL A 379 -12.90 3.28 6.67
N ILE A 380 -13.61 3.34 5.55
CA ILE A 380 -14.83 2.57 5.33
C ILE A 380 -14.75 1.74 4.06
N HIS A 381 -15.12 0.48 4.16
CA HIS A 381 -15.35 -0.33 2.97
C HIS A 381 -16.81 -0.19 2.53
N GLN A 382 -17.10 0.95 1.93
CA GLN A 382 -18.33 1.35 1.24
C GLN A 382 -17.92 2.48 0.28
N GLY A 383 -18.64 2.68 -0.82
CA GLY A 383 -18.21 3.68 -1.80
C GLY A 383 -19.22 4.02 -2.88
N GLY A 384 -18.82 4.99 -3.69
CA GLY A 384 -19.59 5.44 -4.84
C GLY A 384 -18.73 5.53 -6.10
N ARG A 385 -19.30 6.11 -7.15
CA ARG A 385 -18.67 6.23 -8.46
C ARG A 385 -18.67 7.68 -8.91
N GLN A 386 -17.55 8.13 -9.44
CA GLN A 386 -17.39 9.43 -10.06
C GLN A 386 -16.62 9.28 -11.37
N SER A 387 -16.90 10.12 -12.35
CA SER A 387 -16.06 10.21 -13.55
C SER A 387 -14.63 10.59 -13.15
N SER A 388 -13.66 9.76 -13.55
CA SER A 388 -12.25 9.94 -13.20
C SER A 388 -11.64 11.20 -13.83
N PHE A 389 -10.71 11.84 -13.12
CA PHE A 389 -9.90 12.94 -13.61
C PHE A 389 -8.49 12.89 -12.98
N THR A 390 -7.54 13.63 -13.55
CA THR A 390 -6.17 13.78 -13.04
C THR A 390 -6.00 15.11 -12.32
N GLY A 391 -5.13 15.15 -11.30
CA GLY A 391 -4.85 16.33 -10.50
C GLY A 391 -5.62 16.37 -9.18
N PRO A 392 -5.48 17.49 -8.44
CA PRO A 392 -6.01 17.61 -7.08
C PRO A 392 -7.54 17.66 -7.07
N THR A 393 -8.12 17.40 -5.90
CA THR A 393 -9.55 17.52 -5.62
C THR A 393 -10.09 18.85 -6.15
N LYS A 394 -11.20 18.78 -6.88
CA LYS A 394 -11.88 19.98 -7.37
C LYS A 394 -12.58 20.66 -6.19
N ALA A 395 -12.44 21.98 -6.09
CA ALA A 395 -13.06 22.79 -5.03
C ALA A 395 -14.60 22.87 -5.13
N VAL A 396 -15.18 22.47 -6.28
CA VAL A 396 -16.63 22.37 -6.44
C VAL A 396 -17.12 21.01 -5.96
N PRO A 397 -18.30 20.94 -5.32
CA PRO A 397 -18.90 19.67 -4.94
C PRO A 397 -18.92 18.66 -6.08
N GLY A 398 -18.41 17.46 -5.81
CA GLY A 398 -18.42 16.37 -6.77
C GLY A 398 -19.82 15.73 -6.88
N VAL A 399 -20.13 15.16 -8.04
CA VAL A 399 -21.30 14.28 -8.20
C VAL A 399 -20.81 12.85 -8.06
N ILE A 400 -21.22 12.20 -6.98
CA ILE A 400 -20.98 10.77 -6.72
C ILE A 400 -22.29 10.03 -6.97
N ASP A 401 -22.23 8.96 -7.74
CA ASP A 401 -23.26 7.93 -7.82
C ASP A 401 -22.98 6.86 -6.77
N GLY A 402 -23.75 6.87 -5.67
CA GLY A 402 -23.51 6.01 -4.51
C GLY A 402 -24.42 6.42 -3.36
N PRO A 403 -25.71 6.08 -3.39
CA PRO A 403 -26.68 6.55 -2.38
C PRO A 403 -26.31 6.11 -0.96
N ASP A 404 -25.76 4.90 -0.79
CA ASP A 404 -25.42 4.36 0.54
C ASP A 404 -24.28 5.14 1.20
N ILE A 405 -23.18 5.40 0.48
CA ILE A 405 -22.09 6.23 1.02
C ILE A 405 -22.51 7.68 1.27
N LEU A 406 -23.41 8.22 0.44
CA LEU A 406 -23.94 9.58 0.63
C LEU A 406 -24.86 9.69 1.85
N ASP A 407 -25.68 8.66 2.13
CA ASP A 407 -26.49 8.60 3.34
C ASP A 407 -25.63 8.55 4.60
N ILE A 408 -24.61 7.68 4.61
CA ILE A 408 -23.62 7.58 5.69
C ILE A 408 -22.98 8.96 5.93
N ILE A 409 -22.44 9.58 4.88
CA ILE A 409 -21.80 10.90 4.97
C ILE A 409 -22.75 11.94 5.55
N ALA A 410 -24.00 11.97 5.11
CA ALA A 410 -24.99 12.94 5.59
C ALA A 410 -25.29 12.81 7.10
N ARG A 411 -25.01 11.65 7.70
CA ARG A 411 -25.23 11.36 9.12
C ARG A 411 -23.94 11.34 9.95
N LEU A 412 -22.77 11.44 9.35
CA LEU A 412 -21.49 11.47 10.09
C LEU A 412 -21.38 12.68 11.00
N ASP A 413 -20.81 12.47 12.18
CA ASP A 413 -20.49 13.52 13.14
C ASP A 413 -19.61 14.60 12.46
N PRO A 414 -19.85 15.90 12.75
CA PRO A 414 -19.04 16.99 12.19
C PRO A 414 -17.53 16.87 12.46
N GLU A 415 -17.09 16.13 13.49
CA GLU A 415 -15.67 15.94 13.80
C GLU A 415 -14.93 15.04 12.79
N PHE A 416 -15.63 14.35 11.88
CA PHE A 416 -14.97 13.60 10.81
C PHE A 416 -14.45 14.53 9.70
N ASP A 417 -13.16 14.39 9.37
CA ASP A 417 -12.46 15.25 8.43
C ASP A 417 -12.34 14.65 7.03
N VAL A 418 -12.17 13.33 6.92
CA VAL A 418 -11.94 12.66 5.64
C VAL A 418 -12.58 11.28 5.66
N VAL A 419 -13.13 10.87 4.52
CA VAL A 419 -13.57 9.50 4.25
C VAL A 419 -12.64 8.86 3.23
N VAL A 420 -11.93 7.82 3.67
CA VAL A 420 -11.22 6.88 2.79
C VAL A 420 -12.15 5.70 2.55
N SER A 421 -12.62 5.56 1.30
CA SER A 421 -13.68 4.64 0.90
C SER A 421 -13.15 3.49 0.01
N GLY A 422 -13.96 2.44 -0.17
CA GLY A 422 -13.65 1.25 -0.98
C GLY A 422 -14.89 0.65 -1.65
N HIS A 423 -14.88 -0.66 -1.93
CA HIS A 423 -16.00 -1.50 -2.37
C HIS A 423 -16.50 -1.28 -3.81
N ALA A 424 -16.67 -0.03 -4.24
CA ALA A 424 -17.27 0.26 -5.55
C ALA A 424 -16.28 0.06 -6.73
N HIS A 425 -15.02 -0.30 -6.44
CA HIS A 425 -13.92 -0.49 -7.39
C HIS A 425 -13.70 0.71 -8.32
N SER A 426 -14.08 1.91 -7.86
CA SER A 426 -14.27 3.07 -8.71
C SER A 426 -13.39 4.23 -8.28
N PHE A 427 -13.29 5.22 -9.15
CA PHE A 427 -12.68 6.50 -8.81
C PHE A 427 -13.64 7.33 -7.98
N THR A 428 -13.15 7.90 -6.88
CA THR A 428 -13.79 9.03 -6.18
C THR A 428 -12.71 9.97 -5.67
N ASN A 429 -12.85 11.26 -5.96
CA ASN A 429 -12.06 12.36 -5.40
C ASN A 429 -12.94 13.61 -5.39
N ALA A 430 -13.70 13.79 -4.31
CA ALA A 430 -14.75 14.79 -4.25
C ALA A 430 -14.90 15.42 -2.86
N ILE A 431 -15.19 16.72 -2.85
CA ILE A 431 -15.81 17.39 -1.71
C ILE A 431 -17.31 17.10 -1.77
N VAL A 432 -17.86 16.55 -0.69
CA VAL A 432 -19.26 16.13 -0.57
C VAL A 432 -19.96 16.98 0.49
N PRO A 433 -21.05 17.69 0.13
CA PRO A 433 -21.80 18.49 1.08
C PRO A 433 -22.40 17.65 2.20
N ARG A 434 -22.30 18.16 3.43
CA ARG A 434 -22.80 17.48 4.63
C ARG A 434 -23.85 18.35 5.33
N PRO A 435 -25.11 17.91 5.46
CA PRO A 435 -26.13 18.74 6.10
C PRO A 435 -25.76 19.09 7.55
N GLY A 436 -25.63 20.40 7.84
CA GLY A 436 -25.35 20.88 9.20
C GLY A 436 -23.89 20.77 9.66
N ALA A 437 -22.96 20.43 8.77
CA ALA A 437 -21.52 20.34 9.03
C ALA A 437 -20.71 20.83 7.81
N ASP A 438 -19.38 20.89 7.94
CA ASP A 438 -18.51 21.22 6.82
C ASP A 438 -18.45 20.07 5.79
N ASP A 439 -18.41 20.43 4.50
CA ASP A 439 -18.33 19.49 3.38
C ASP A 439 -17.12 18.58 3.49
N ILE A 440 -17.27 17.27 3.38
CA ILE A 440 -16.20 16.29 3.65
C ILE A 440 -15.44 15.88 2.37
N LEU A 441 -14.14 15.60 2.48
CA LEU A 441 -13.38 14.96 1.40
C LEU A 441 -13.63 13.45 1.40
N VAL A 442 -13.99 12.91 0.24
CA VAL A 442 -14.18 11.47 0.02
C VAL A 442 -13.23 11.00 -1.09
N THR A 443 -12.52 9.91 -0.83
CA THR A 443 -11.57 9.31 -1.79
C THR A 443 -11.80 7.83 -1.97
N GLN A 444 -11.60 7.33 -3.20
CA GLN A 444 -11.54 5.92 -3.55
C GLN A 444 -10.62 5.75 -4.76
N ALA A 445 -9.74 4.76 -4.73
CA ALA A 445 -8.63 4.62 -5.67
C ALA A 445 -8.77 3.39 -6.58
N PHE A 446 -9.91 3.26 -7.27
CA PHE A 446 -10.21 2.11 -8.13
C PHE A 446 -10.14 0.79 -7.34
N SER A 447 -9.36 -0.19 -7.81
CA SER A 447 -9.13 -1.50 -7.19
C SER A 447 -7.84 -2.12 -7.73
N ALA A 448 -7.44 -3.26 -7.18
CA ALA A 448 -6.40 -4.13 -7.70
C ALA A 448 -5.05 -3.41 -7.89
N SER A 449 -4.71 -2.53 -6.93
CA SER A 449 -3.53 -1.66 -6.99
C SER A 449 -3.43 -0.77 -8.23
N THR A 450 -4.53 -0.52 -8.95
CA THR A 450 -4.55 0.33 -10.16
C THR A 450 -4.14 1.77 -9.85
N ALA A 451 -4.49 2.24 -8.66
CA ALA A 451 -4.17 3.56 -8.15
C ALA A 451 -4.07 3.56 -6.63
N TYR A 452 -3.60 4.67 -6.08
CA TYR A 452 -3.76 5.06 -4.67
C TYR A 452 -4.17 6.53 -4.60
N ALA A 453 -4.81 6.94 -3.51
CA ALA A 453 -5.07 8.34 -3.20
C ALA A 453 -3.92 8.89 -2.35
N ASP A 454 -3.27 9.96 -2.81
CA ASP A 454 -2.36 10.78 -2.04
C ASP A 454 -3.17 11.92 -1.42
N ILE A 455 -3.44 11.82 -0.12
CA ILE A 455 -4.28 12.75 0.63
C ILE A 455 -3.38 13.61 1.51
N GLU A 456 -3.51 14.92 1.39
CA GLU A 456 -2.79 15.90 2.20
C GLU A 456 -3.77 16.57 3.17
N LEU A 457 -3.46 16.50 4.46
CA LEU A 457 -4.14 17.21 5.53
C LEU A 457 -3.22 18.31 6.08
N LEU A 458 -3.80 19.47 6.31
CA LEU A 458 -3.18 20.56 7.06
C LEU A 458 -3.81 20.55 8.44
N VAL A 459 -3.04 20.18 9.46
CA VAL A 459 -3.49 20.12 10.84
C VAL A 459 -2.93 21.30 11.61
N ASP A 460 -3.79 22.07 12.29
CA ASP A 460 -3.34 23.11 13.19
C ASP A 460 -2.66 22.44 14.41
N PRO A 461 -1.34 22.62 14.62
CA PRO A 461 -0.63 22.00 15.74
C PRO A 461 -1.00 22.57 17.10
N VAL A 462 -1.84 23.62 17.16
CA VAL A 462 -2.37 24.22 18.40
C VAL A 462 -3.66 23.53 18.81
N SER A 463 -4.66 23.53 17.92
CA SER A 463 -5.97 22.97 18.22
C SER A 463 -6.05 21.46 17.98
N GLY A 464 -5.21 20.96 17.07
CA GLY A 464 -5.26 19.59 16.55
C GLY A 464 -6.25 19.40 15.40
N ASP A 465 -6.99 20.45 15.00
CA ASP A 465 -8.04 20.37 13.98
C ASP A 465 -7.46 20.34 12.57
N VAL A 466 -8.13 19.63 11.66
CA VAL A 466 -7.82 19.70 10.23
C VAL A 466 -8.39 20.99 9.64
N VAL A 467 -7.51 21.90 9.23
CA VAL A 467 -7.85 23.21 8.66
C VAL A 467 -7.76 23.25 7.13
N GLY A 468 -7.25 22.18 6.52
CA GLY A 468 -7.18 22.02 5.08
C GLY A 468 -7.05 20.56 4.67
N ARG A 469 -7.68 20.20 3.54
CA ARG A 469 -7.65 18.86 2.97
C ARG A 469 -7.68 18.90 1.46
N SER A 470 -6.89 18.04 0.82
CA SER A 470 -6.93 17.81 -0.62
C SER A 470 -6.40 16.42 -0.94
N ALA A 471 -6.76 15.86 -2.09
CA ALA A 471 -6.23 14.58 -2.54
C ALA A 471 -6.00 14.56 -4.06
N GLU A 472 -5.10 13.68 -4.49
CA GLU A 472 -4.97 13.26 -5.88
C GLU A 472 -5.02 11.72 -5.95
N VAL A 473 -5.77 11.16 -6.91
CA VAL A 473 -5.77 9.71 -7.15
C VAL A 473 -4.78 9.41 -8.27
N ILE A 474 -3.67 8.77 -7.90
CA ILE A 474 -2.51 8.54 -8.76
C ILE A 474 -2.55 7.12 -9.31
N THR A 475 -2.67 7.00 -10.63
CA THR A 475 -2.57 5.70 -11.32
C THR A 475 -1.14 5.17 -11.28
N THR A 476 -0.99 3.90 -10.89
CA THR A 476 0.33 3.27 -10.73
C THR A 476 0.77 2.60 -12.02
N PHE A 477 1.10 3.41 -13.03
CA PHE A 477 1.62 2.92 -14.31
C PHE A 477 2.96 2.20 -14.13
N SER A 478 3.10 1.01 -14.72
CA SER A 478 4.33 0.21 -14.61
C SER A 478 5.38 0.52 -15.67
N ASP A 479 5.02 1.30 -16.69
CA ASP A 479 5.89 1.68 -17.83
C ASP A 479 6.65 3.01 -17.62
N VAL A 480 6.40 3.72 -16.51
CA VAL A 480 7.05 4.99 -16.16
C VAL A 480 7.51 5.01 -14.71
N ALA A 481 8.46 5.89 -14.38
CA ALA A 481 8.92 6.04 -12.99
C ALA A 481 7.79 6.57 -12.08
N PRO A 482 7.68 6.09 -10.83
CA PRO A 482 8.53 5.07 -10.20
C PRO A 482 8.19 3.62 -10.57
N GLY A 483 7.04 3.34 -11.19
CA GLY A 483 6.58 1.97 -11.47
C GLY A 483 7.46 1.13 -12.40
N ASN A 484 8.24 1.75 -13.28
CA ASN A 484 9.22 1.05 -14.12
C ASN A 484 10.46 0.55 -13.35
N THR A 485 10.52 0.81 -12.04
CA THR A 485 11.48 0.24 -11.10
C THR A 485 10.72 -0.41 -9.94
N PRO A 486 10.13 -1.60 -10.13
CA PRO A 486 9.37 -2.28 -9.07
C PRO A 486 10.22 -2.57 -7.83
N ASP A 487 9.61 -2.56 -6.66
CA ASP A 487 10.32 -2.80 -5.41
C ASP A 487 10.92 -4.22 -5.39
N PRO A 488 12.25 -4.37 -5.22
CA PRO A 488 12.89 -5.67 -5.39
C PRO A 488 12.52 -6.69 -4.29
N ALA A 489 12.24 -6.23 -3.07
CA ALA A 489 11.85 -7.13 -1.99
C ALA A 489 10.43 -7.65 -2.24
N ILE A 490 9.50 -6.75 -2.60
CA ILE A 490 8.12 -7.14 -2.90
C ILE A 490 8.08 -7.99 -4.18
N ALA A 491 8.88 -7.67 -5.20
CA ALA A 491 8.99 -8.51 -6.40
C ALA A 491 9.44 -9.94 -6.08
N THR A 492 10.32 -10.11 -5.08
CA THR A 492 10.72 -11.45 -4.61
C THR A 492 9.54 -12.21 -4.02
N LEU A 493 8.71 -11.57 -3.20
CA LEU A 493 7.48 -12.17 -2.67
C LEU A 493 6.54 -12.63 -3.79
N VAL A 494 6.35 -11.81 -4.82
CA VAL A 494 5.49 -12.16 -5.98
C VAL A 494 6.05 -13.38 -6.70
N ILE A 495 7.36 -13.42 -6.98
CA ILE A 495 8.03 -14.53 -7.65
C ILE A 495 7.87 -15.83 -6.84
N ASP A 496 8.07 -15.79 -5.52
CA ASP A 496 7.95 -16.96 -4.66
C ASP A 496 6.50 -17.49 -4.61
N ALA A 497 5.52 -16.59 -4.54
CA ALA A 497 4.10 -16.93 -4.58
C ALA A 497 3.72 -17.60 -5.90
N GLU A 498 4.09 -17.00 -7.03
CA GLU A 498 3.84 -17.54 -8.38
C GLU A 498 4.51 -18.91 -8.57
N ALA A 499 5.79 -19.05 -8.17
CA ALA A 499 6.52 -20.30 -8.29
C ALA A 499 5.87 -21.43 -7.47
N ARG A 500 5.25 -21.11 -6.32
CA ARG A 500 4.59 -22.10 -5.48
C ARG A 500 3.36 -22.71 -6.13
N VAL A 501 2.58 -21.89 -6.84
CA VAL A 501 1.32 -22.31 -7.47
C VAL A 501 1.50 -22.75 -8.92
N ALA A 502 2.61 -22.40 -9.57
CA ALA A 502 2.95 -22.67 -10.97
C ALA A 502 2.61 -24.10 -11.45
N PRO A 503 2.91 -25.19 -10.69
CA PRO A 503 2.61 -26.54 -11.16
C PRO A 503 1.12 -26.80 -11.38
N LEU A 504 0.26 -26.17 -10.58
CA LEU A 504 -1.20 -26.32 -10.71
C LEU A 504 -1.74 -25.35 -11.76
N VAL A 505 -1.38 -24.07 -11.67
CA VAL A 505 -1.98 -23.02 -12.52
C VAL A 505 -1.60 -23.18 -13.99
N ASN A 506 -0.40 -23.68 -14.31
CA ASN A 506 0.06 -23.87 -15.69
C ASN A 506 -0.43 -25.18 -16.32
N ARG A 507 -1.21 -25.99 -15.60
CA ARG A 507 -1.75 -27.25 -16.13
C ARG A 507 -2.78 -26.93 -17.21
N VAL A 508 -2.49 -27.29 -18.46
CA VAL A 508 -3.46 -27.21 -19.56
C VAL A 508 -4.59 -28.21 -19.33
N VAL A 509 -5.83 -27.74 -19.44
CA VAL A 509 -7.07 -28.51 -19.23
C VAL A 509 -7.96 -28.54 -20.46
N GLY A 510 -7.74 -27.66 -21.45
CA GLY A 510 -8.52 -27.68 -22.68
C GLY A 510 -7.97 -26.72 -23.73
N VAL A 511 -8.76 -26.47 -24.77
CA VAL A 511 -8.44 -25.52 -25.85
C VAL A 511 -9.68 -24.69 -26.18
N ALA A 512 -9.54 -23.37 -26.26
CA ALA A 512 -10.55 -22.44 -26.76
C ALA A 512 -10.19 -22.06 -28.21
N PRO A 513 -10.98 -22.44 -29.23
CA PRO A 513 -10.71 -22.07 -30.62
C PRO A 513 -10.96 -20.58 -30.90
N VAL A 514 -11.75 -19.92 -30.06
CA VAL A 514 -12.09 -18.48 -30.11
C VAL A 514 -12.08 -17.91 -28.69
N PRO A 515 -11.91 -16.58 -28.51
CA PRO A 515 -11.96 -15.98 -27.19
C PRO A 515 -13.32 -16.20 -26.50
N LEU A 516 -13.28 -16.55 -25.22
CA LEU A 516 -14.44 -16.73 -24.34
C LEU A 516 -14.56 -15.48 -23.46
N THR A 517 -15.52 -14.61 -23.76
CA THR A 517 -15.58 -13.29 -23.11
C THR A 517 -16.83 -13.12 -22.25
N ARG A 518 -16.71 -12.29 -21.21
CA ARG A 518 -17.81 -11.84 -20.35
C ARG A 518 -18.61 -10.70 -20.97
N THR A 519 -18.17 -10.17 -22.12
CA THR A 519 -18.84 -9.06 -22.80
C THR A 519 -20.28 -9.45 -23.08
N GLU A 520 -21.19 -8.71 -22.48
CA GLU A 520 -22.63 -8.90 -22.65
C GLU A 520 -23.09 -8.27 -23.97
N ASN A 521 -23.99 -8.96 -24.68
CA ASN A 521 -24.75 -8.36 -25.76
C ASN A 521 -25.82 -7.39 -25.19
N THR A 522 -26.60 -6.74 -26.05
CA THR A 522 -27.64 -5.78 -25.62
C THR A 522 -28.75 -6.37 -24.76
N ALA A 523 -28.91 -7.71 -24.78
CA ALA A 523 -29.85 -8.45 -23.95
C ALA A 523 -29.24 -8.95 -22.63
N GLY A 524 -27.92 -8.85 -22.46
CA GLY A 524 -27.19 -9.31 -21.27
C GLY A 524 -26.58 -10.72 -21.39
N GLU A 525 -26.65 -11.38 -22.55
CA GLU A 525 -26.04 -12.70 -22.77
C GLU A 525 -24.53 -12.57 -23.06
N SER A 526 -23.72 -13.51 -22.56
CA SER A 526 -22.27 -13.51 -22.75
C SER A 526 -21.77 -14.94 -23.02
N VAL A 527 -20.74 -15.08 -23.85
CA VAL A 527 -20.15 -16.39 -24.21
C VAL A 527 -19.65 -17.13 -22.97
N MET A 528 -18.88 -16.46 -22.11
CA MET A 528 -18.37 -17.07 -20.87
C MET A 528 -19.50 -17.48 -19.92
N GLY A 529 -20.53 -16.65 -19.81
CA GLY A 529 -21.72 -16.97 -19.01
C GLY A 529 -22.46 -18.23 -19.47
N ASN A 530 -22.59 -18.43 -20.79
CA ASN A 530 -23.19 -19.63 -21.35
C ASN A 530 -22.36 -20.87 -21.02
N LEU A 531 -21.04 -20.80 -21.22
CA LEU A 531 -20.12 -21.89 -20.90
C LEU A 531 -20.23 -22.34 -19.43
N ILE A 532 -20.18 -21.39 -18.50
CA ILE A 532 -20.25 -21.70 -17.06
C ILE A 532 -21.61 -22.30 -16.70
N ALA A 533 -22.70 -21.71 -17.19
CA ALA A 533 -24.04 -22.24 -16.93
C ALA A 533 -24.20 -23.66 -17.50
N ASP A 534 -23.60 -23.95 -18.67
CA ASP A 534 -23.58 -25.30 -19.25
C ASP A 534 -22.78 -26.28 -18.40
N ALA A 535 -21.58 -25.88 -17.95
CA ALA A 535 -20.74 -26.70 -17.07
C ALA A 535 -21.46 -27.07 -15.77
N GLN A 536 -22.08 -26.08 -15.11
CA GLN A 536 -22.84 -26.30 -13.88
C GLN A 536 -24.05 -27.21 -14.10
N ARG A 537 -24.78 -27.00 -15.21
CA ARG A 537 -25.92 -27.85 -15.57
C ARG A 537 -25.49 -29.28 -15.86
N ALA A 538 -24.39 -29.47 -16.59
CA ALA A 538 -23.85 -30.78 -16.94
C ALA A 538 -23.39 -31.54 -15.69
N ALA A 539 -22.59 -30.91 -14.83
CA ALA A 539 -22.09 -31.52 -13.59
C ALA A 539 -23.21 -31.96 -12.65
N THR A 540 -24.30 -31.19 -12.58
CA THR A 540 -25.41 -31.50 -11.66
C THR A 540 -26.55 -32.32 -12.27
N GLY A 541 -26.57 -32.48 -13.59
CA GLY A 541 -27.67 -33.16 -14.31
C GLY A 541 -29.04 -32.49 -14.15
N THR A 542 -29.09 -31.21 -13.79
CA THR A 542 -30.34 -30.47 -13.57
C THR A 542 -30.96 -29.99 -14.89
N GLN A 543 -32.26 -29.67 -14.88
CA GLN A 543 -32.92 -29.14 -16.07
C GLN A 543 -32.39 -27.77 -16.46
N PHE A 544 -32.19 -26.88 -15.48
CA PHE A 544 -31.73 -25.51 -15.71
C PHE A 544 -30.56 -25.12 -14.80
N ALA A 545 -29.70 -24.22 -15.25
CA ALA A 545 -28.65 -23.63 -14.43
C ALA A 545 -28.71 -22.11 -14.48
N PHE A 546 -28.28 -21.49 -13.39
CA PHE A 546 -28.22 -20.04 -13.22
C PHE A 546 -26.85 -19.63 -12.70
N MET A 547 -26.30 -18.56 -13.27
CA MET A 547 -25.03 -17.96 -12.82
C MET A 547 -25.16 -16.43 -12.78
N ASN A 548 -24.84 -15.81 -11.65
CA ASN A 548 -24.82 -14.35 -11.54
C ASN A 548 -23.61 -13.76 -12.28
N PRO A 549 -23.75 -12.59 -12.93
CA PRO A 549 -22.66 -11.98 -13.68
C PRO A 549 -21.46 -11.61 -12.80
N GLY A 550 -21.70 -11.22 -11.55
CA GLY A 550 -20.65 -10.84 -10.59
C GLY A 550 -19.69 -11.98 -10.23
N GLY A 551 -20.15 -13.23 -10.35
CA GLY A 551 -19.35 -14.43 -10.10
C GLY A 551 -18.37 -14.77 -11.23
N ILE A 552 -18.43 -14.09 -12.39
CA ILE A 552 -17.56 -14.35 -13.55
C ILE A 552 -16.50 -13.24 -13.65
N ARG A 553 -15.23 -13.60 -13.44
CA ARG A 553 -14.19 -12.60 -13.10
C ARG A 553 -13.20 -12.30 -14.22
N ALA A 554 -13.03 -13.18 -15.20
CA ALA A 554 -12.11 -12.98 -16.32
C ALA A 554 -12.66 -13.49 -17.67
N ASP A 555 -12.05 -13.00 -18.74
CA ASP A 555 -12.17 -13.54 -20.08
C ASP A 555 -11.04 -14.55 -20.31
N ILE A 556 -11.18 -15.43 -21.31
CA ILE A 556 -10.13 -16.37 -21.76
C ILE A 556 -9.85 -16.11 -23.24
N ASP A 557 -8.58 -15.95 -23.59
CA ASP A 557 -8.16 -15.78 -24.98
C ASP A 557 -8.24 -17.11 -25.76
N ALA A 558 -8.20 -17.03 -27.09
CA ALA A 558 -8.11 -18.24 -27.91
C ALA A 558 -6.75 -18.92 -27.72
N GLY A 559 -6.74 -20.26 -27.58
CA GLY A 559 -5.54 -21.05 -27.36
C GLY A 559 -5.74 -22.16 -26.34
N ASP A 560 -4.64 -22.62 -25.75
CA ASP A 560 -4.68 -23.54 -24.62
C ASP A 560 -5.38 -22.87 -23.44
N ILE A 561 -6.26 -23.62 -22.77
CA ILE A 561 -6.92 -23.20 -21.54
C ILE A 561 -6.20 -23.89 -20.39
N THR A 562 -5.72 -23.11 -19.44
CA THR A 562 -5.07 -23.60 -18.22
C THR A 562 -6.03 -23.64 -17.03
N TRP A 563 -5.71 -24.47 -16.04
CA TRP A 563 -6.40 -24.50 -14.76
C TRP A 563 -6.40 -23.12 -14.09
N GLY A 564 -5.28 -22.39 -14.16
CA GLY A 564 -5.15 -21.05 -13.59
C GLY A 564 -6.06 -20.01 -14.25
N GLU A 565 -6.28 -20.12 -15.56
CA GLU A 565 -7.24 -19.26 -16.27
C GLU A 565 -8.68 -19.52 -15.80
N LEU A 566 -9.09 -20.80 -15.69
CA LEU A 566 -10.42 -21.14 -15.16
C LEU A 566 -10.60 -20.71 -13.71
N PHE A 567 -9.56 -20.85 -12.88
CA PHE A 567 -9.56 -20.30 -11.52
C PHE A 567 -9.77 -18.79 -11.52
N THR A 568 -9.09 -18.07 -12.42
CA THR A 568 -9.25 -16.62 -12.56
C THR A 568 -10.66 -16.25 -13.02
N VAL A 569 -11.36 -17.12 -13.75
CA VAL A 569 -12.77 -16.94 -14.13
C VAL A 569 -13.72 -17.15 -12.94
N GLN A 570 -13.53 -18.20 -12.13
CA GLN A 570 -14.35 -18.52 -10.94
C GLN A 570 -13.47 -18.71 -9.66
N PRO A 571 -13.02 -17.62 -9.01
CA PRO A 571 -12.03 -17.69 -7.93
C PRO A 571 -12.62 -17.89 -6.53
N PHE A 572 -13.95 -17.98 -6.40
CA PHE A 572 -14.64 -17.95 -5.09
C PHE A 572 -14.79 -19.33 -4.44
N GLY A 573 -14.55 -20.42 -5.18
CA GLY A 573 -14.73 -21.78 -4.66
C GLY A 573 -16.17 -22.05 -4.18
N ASN A 574 -17.17 -21.51 -4.87
CA ASN A 574 -18.56 -21.72 -4.48
C ASN A 574 -18.93 -23.20 -4.68
N SER A 575 -19.82 -23.74 -3.83
CA SER A 575 -20.42 -25.05 -4.11
C SER A 575 -21.64 -24.90 -5.01
N LEU A 576 -21.87 -25.88 -5.89
CA LEU A 576 -23.10 -25.96 -6.67
C LEU A 576 -24.24 -26.51 -5.81
N VAL A 577 -25.36 -25.80 -5.78
CA VAL A 577 -26.56 -26.19 -5.04
C VAL A 577 -27.67 -26.51 -6.01
N THR A 578 -28.11 -27.77 -5.96
CA THR A 578 -29.30 -28.22 -6.70
C THR A 578 -30.55 -28.00 -5.86
N MET A 579 -31.65 -27.63 -6.50
CA MET A 579 -32.95 -27.46 -5.84
C MET A 579 -34.10 -27.60 -6.83
N GLN A 580 -35.34 -27.51 -6.34
CA GLN A 580 -36.53 -27.46 -7.16
C GLN A 580 -37.26 -26.13 -6.99
N LEU A 581 -37.60 -25.50 -8.12
CA LEU A 581 -38.41 -24.29 -8.19
C LEU A 581 -39.61 -24.52 -9.11
N THR A 582 -40.73 -23.89 -8.79
CA THR A 582 -41.87 -23.80 -9.70
C THR A 582 -41.56 -22.90 -10.89
N GLY A 583 -42.26 -23.05 -12.02
CA GLY A 583 -42.11 -22.13 -13.16
C GLY A 583 -42.35 -20.66 -12.78
N ALA A 584 -43.29 -20.41 -11.85
CA ALA A 584 -43.53 -19.07 -11.30
C ALA A 584 -42.33 -18.54 -10.50
N GLN A 585 -41.72 -19.39 -9.66
CA GLN A 585 -40.50 -19.01 -8.91
C GLN A 585 -39.32 -18.76 -9.84
N ILE A 586 -39.14 -19.55 -10.92
CA ILE A 586 -38.09 -19.30 -11.92
C ILE A 586 -38.30 -17.93 -12.59
N LYS A 587 -39.54 -17.59 -12.95
CA LYS A 587 -39.85 -16.25 -13.47
C LYS A 587 -39.52 -15.17 -12.45
N ASN A 588 -39.88 -15.36 -11.18
CA ASN A 588 -39.60 -14.40 -10.11
C ASN A 588 -38.09 -14.19 -9.90
N VAL A 589 -37.31 -15.28 -9.92
CA VAL A 589 -35.83 -15.24 -9.89
C VAL A 589 -35.30 -14.35 -11.03
N LEU A 590 -35.85 -14.48 -12.25
CA LEU A 590 -35.46 -13.63 -13.38
C LEU A 590 -35.99 -12.19 -13.27
N GLU A 591 -37.14 -11.95 -12.65
CA GLU A 591 -37.64 -10.58 -12.40
C GLU A 591 -36.77 -9.82 -11.38
N GLN A 592 -36.15 -10.55 -10.44
CA GLN A 592 -35.21 -10.00 -9.45
C GLN A 592 -33.93 -9.43 -10.07
N GLN A 593 -33.73 -9.54 -11.39
CA GLN A 593 -32.58 -8.93 -12.08
C GLN A 593 -32.65 -7.39 -12.14
N TRP A 594 -33.84 -6.78 -12.02
CA TRP A 594 -34.05 -5.32 -12.15
C TRP A 594 -34.84 -4.66 -11.02
N ALA A 595 -35.53 -5.44 -10.18
CA ALA A 595 -36.40 -4.91 -9.14
C ALA A 595 -35.62 -4.44 -7.90
N ALA A 596 -36.14 -3.43 -7.20
CA ALA A 596 -35.63 -3.10 -5.86
C ALA A 596 -35.73 -4.35 -4.96
N PRO A 597 -34.69 -4.69 -4.18
CA PRO A 597 -33.57 -3.84 -3.78
C PRO A 597 -32.31 -3.90 -4.66
N GLN A 598 -32.37 -4.35 -5.92
CA GLN A 598 -31.17 -4.34 -6.77
C GLN A 598 -30.62 -2.93 -7.01
N PRO A 599 -29.34 -2.67 -6.70
CA PRO A 599 -28.73 -1.36 -6.94
C PRO A 599 -28.45 -1.09 -8.42
N PHE A 600 -28.32 -2.15 -9.23
CA PHE A 600 -28.16 -2.09 -10.69
C PHE A 600 -28.58 -3.42 -11.32
N PRO A 601 -28.85 -3.46 -12.64
CA PRO A 601 -29.25 -4.70 -13.31
C PRO A 601 -28.19 -5.81 -13.19
N ARG A 602 -28.58 -6.99 -12.73
CA ARG A 602 -27.72 -8.18 -12.65
C ARG A 602 -28.26 -9.26 -13.57
N ILE A 603 -27.94 -9.16 -14.86
CA ILE A 603 -28.48 -10.09 -15.86
C ILE A 603 -27.84 -11.48 -15.71
N MET A 604 -28.67 -12.44 -15.31
CA MET A 604 -28.34 -13.82 -15.02
C MET A 604 -28.02 -14.60 -16.29
N LYS A 605 -26.94 -15.38 -16.22
CA LYS A 605 -26.54 -16.32 -17.26
C LYS A 605 -27.27 -17.62 -17.00
N VAL A 606 -27.79 -18.24 -18.06
CA VAL A 606 -28.72 -19.37 -17.96
C VAL A 606 -28.31 -20.51 -18.89
N SER A 607 -28.65 -21.74 -18.49
CA SER A 607 -28.55 -22.93 -19.35
C SER A 607 -29.82 -23.77 -19.22
N GLY A 608 -30.20 -24.47 -20.29
CA GLY A 608 -31.39 -25.31 -20.36
C GLY A 608 -32.73 -24.57 -20.53
N LEU A 609 -32.74 -23.24 -20.40
CA LEU A 609 -33.90 -22.39 -20.66
C LEU A 609 -33.51 -21.17 -21.51
N SER A 610 -34.51 -20.51 -22.07
CA SER A 610 -34.39 -19.16 -22.63
C SER A 610 -35.47 -18.24 -22.05
N TYR A 611 -35.21 -16.93 -22.04
CA TYR A 611 -36.22 -15.96 -21.63
C TYR A 611 -36.17 -14.67 -22.45
N THR A 612 -37.33 -14.04 -22.56
CA THR A 612 -37.52 -12.76 -23.25
C THR A 612 -37.89 -11.67 -22.24
N TRP A 613 -37.26 -10.50 -22.36
CA TRP A 613 -37.55 -9.36 -21.49
C TRP A 613 -37.74 -8.04 -22.24
N ASP A 614 -38.49 -7.14 -21.63
CA ASP A 614 -38.86 -5.82 -22.17
C ASP A 614 -38.41 -4.71 -21.19
N ALA A 615 -37.51 -3.82 -21.66
CA ALA A 615 -36.98 -2.73 -20.86
C ALA A 615 -38.01 -1.63 -20.53
N ALA A 616 -39.09 -1.54 -21.32
CA ALA A 616 -40.15 -0.55 -21.15
C ALA A 616 -41.16 -0.97 -20.08
N LEU A 617 -41.17 -2.24 -19.67
CA LEU A 617 -42.00 -2.71 -18.57
C LEU A 617 -41.37 -2.35 -17.21
N PRO A 618 -42.21 -2.09 -16.19
CA PRO A 618 -41.72 -1.80 -14.84
C PRO A 618 -41.01 -3.05 -14.27
N PRO A 619 -40.00 -2.86 -13.38
CA PRO A 619 -39.39 -3.99 -12.67
C PRO A 619 -40.43 -4.86 -11.98
N GLY A 620 -40.26 -6.18 -12.02
CA GLY A 620 -41.26 -7.16 -11.58
C GLY A 620 -42.22 -7.63 -12.69
N ALA A 621 -42.22 -6.95 -13.85
CA ALA A 621 -42.98 -7.35 -15.03
C ALA A 621 -42.13 -7.35 -16.31
N ARG A 622 -40.79 -7.30 -16.20
CA ARG A 622 -39.89 -7.21 -17.35
C ARG A 622 -39.73 -8.52 -18.08
N VAL A 623 -39.83 -9.65 -17.38
CA VAL A 623 -39.75 -10.98 -17.99
C VAL A 623 -41.11 -11.29 -18.61
N VAL A 624 -41.15 -11.30 -19.94
CA VAL A 624 -42.36 -11.56 -20.72
C VAL A 624 -42.63 -13.06 -20.78
N GLU A 625 -41.59 -13.85 -21.04
CA GLU A 625 -41.72 -15.28 -21.28
C GLU A 625 -40.45 -16.02 -20.86
N VAL A 626 -40.62 -17.22 -20.29
CA VAL A 626 -39.54 -18.17 -19.98
C VAL A 626 -39.90 -19.49 -20.65
N ARG A 627 -38.98 -20.03 -21.45
CA ARG A 627 -39.16 -21.27 -22.20
C ARG A 627 -38.14 -22.32 -21.81
N ASP A 628 -38.57 -23.57 -21.75
CA ASP A 628 -37.67 -24.72 -21.69
C ASP A 628 -36.97 -24.86 -23.06
N ALA A 629 -35.64 -24.90 -23.08
CA ALA A 629 -34.88 -24.91 -24.33
C ALA A 629 -34.98 -26.25 -25.08
N ALA A 630 -35.23 -27.36 -24.38
CA ALA A 630 -35.33 -28.68 -24.99
C ALA A 630 -36.69 -28.89 -25.68
N THR A 631 -37.76 -28.34 -25.12
CA THR A 631 -39.13 -28.50 -25.65
C THR A 631 -39.64 -27.27 -26.42
N ASN A 632 -39.00 -26.11 -26.26
CA ASN A 632 -39.43 -24.81 -26.75
C ASN A 632 -40.85 -24.41 -26.27
N THR A 633 -41.25 -24.89 -25.09
CA THR A 633 -42.55 -24.58 -24.47
C THR A 633 -42.39 -23.60 -23.31
N VAL A 634 -43.42 -22.79 -23.06
CA VAL A 634 -43.46 -21.89 -21.90
C VAL A 634 -43.51 -22.72 -20.62
N LEU A 635 -42.75 -22.33 -19.61
CA LEU A 635 -42.78 -23.04 -18.33
C LEU A 635 -44.19 -22.97 -17.71
N ASP A 636 -44.68 -24.11 -17.23
CA ASP A 636 -45.91 -24.16 -16.45
C ASP A 636 -45.64 -23.49 -15.09
N PRO A 637 -46.42 -22.47 -14.70
CA PRO A 637 -46.16 -21.72 -13.48
C PRO A 637 -46.24 -22.57 -12.21
N THR A 638 -46.91 -23.71 -12.24
CA THR A 638 -47.14 -24.61 -11.10
C THR A 638 -46.27 -25.87 -11.11
N ALA A 639 -45.71 -26.25 -12.26
CA ALA A 639 -44.83 -27.40 -12.36
C ALA A 639 -43.48 -27.13 -11.67
N LEU A 640 -42.91 -28.17 -11.06
CA LEU A 640 -41.57 -28.13 -10.46
C LEU A 640 -40.51 -28.48 -11.51
N TYR A 641 -39.41 -27.74 -11.46
CA TYR A 641 -38.24 -27.92 -12.30
C TYR A 641 -36.99 -28.05 -11.43
N THR A 642 -36.09 -28.94 -11.81
CA THR A 642 -34.78 -29.08 -11.15
C THR A 642 -33.81 -28.03 -11.66
N ILE A 643 -33.17 -27.30 -10.77
CA ILE A 643 -32.24 -26.24 -11.11
C ILE A 643 -30.94 -26.35 -10.31
N THR A 644 -29.87 -25.80 -10.84
CA THR A 644 -28.62 -25.55 -10.11
C THR A 644 -28.27 -24.07 -10.09
N ALA A 645 -27.69 -23.63 -8.99
CA ALA A 645 -27.13 -22.30 -8.77
C ALA A 645 -25.92 -22.43 -7.83
N ASN A 646 -24.98 -21.48 -7.87
CA ASN A 646 -23.95 -21.44 -6.83
C ASN A 646 -24.56 -21.18 -5.44
N ASN A 647 -23.90 -21.66 -4.38
CA ASN A 647 -24.39 -21.57 -2.99
C ASN A 647 -24.64 -20.12 -2.52
N PHE A 648 -23.85 -19.16 -3.01
CA PHE A 648 -24.08 -17.74 -2.78
C PHE A 648 -25.49 -17.31 -3.25
N MET A 649 -25.85 -17.61 -4.50
CA MET A 649 -27.19 -17.32 -5.02
C MET A 649 -28.27 -18.18 -4.36
N ALA A 650 -28.00 -19.45 -4.09
CA ALA A 650 -28.95 -20.35 -3.42
C ALA A 650 -29.37 -19.85 -2.03
N ALA A 651 -28.46 -19.14 -1.35
CA ALA A 651 -28.69 -18.48 -0.07
C ALA A 651 -29.36 -17.09 -0.19
N GLY A 652 -29.68 -16.63 -1.41
CA GLY A 652 -30.29 -15.32 -1.64
C GLY A 652 -29.31 -14.18 -1.87
N GLY A 653 -28.02 -14.49 -2.08
CA GLY A 653 -26.98 -13.53 -2.44
C GLY A 653 -27.35 -12.71 -3.67
N ASP A 654 -26.75 -11.51 -3.80
CA ASP A 654 -27.08 -10.54 -4.85
C ASP A 654 -28.59 -10.18 -4.87
N ASN A 655 -29.27 -10.27 -3.72
CA ASN A 655 -30.71 -10.06 -3.56
C ASN A 655 -31.62 -11.03 -4.35
N PHE A 656 -31.12 -12.18 -4.80
CA PHE A 656 -31.93 -13.22 -5.45
C PHE A 656 -32.67 -14.10 -4.42
N VAL A 657 -33.41 -13.47 -3.51
CA VAL A 657 -34.05 -14.12 -2.35
C VAL A 657 -35.08 -15.19 -2.73
N GLU A 658 -35.54 -15.22 -3.97
CA GLU A 658 -36.48 -16.25 -4.41
C GLU A 658 -35.85 -17.66 -4.40
N PHE A 659 -34.52 -17.78 -4.59
CA PHE A 659 -33.82 -19.05 -4.49
C PHE A 659 -33.94 -19.69 -3.09
N THR A 660 -34.06 -18.89 -2.03
CA THR A 660 -34.23 -19.38 -0.65
C THR A 660 -35.51 -20.17 -0.44
N LYS A 661 -36.49 -20.02 -1.35
CA LYS A 661 -37.75 -20.78 -1.36
C LYS A 661 -37.66 -22.10 -2.11
N GLY A 662 -36.48 -22.44 -2.65
CA GLY A 662 -36.22 -23.69 -3.35
C GLY A 662 -36.42 -24.91 -2.46
N LEU A 663 -37.10 -25.92 -2.99
CA LEU A 663 -37.31 -27.19 -2.31
C LEU A 663 -36.12 -28.12 -2.53
N ASN A 664 -35.90 -29.04 -1.59
CA ASN A 664 -34.91 -30.12 -1.71
C ASN A 664 -33.50 -29.60 -2.06
N GLN A 665 -33.04 -28.55 -1.37
CA GLN A 665 -31.70 -28.01 -1.59
C GLN A 665 -30.63 -29.04 -1.20
N VAL A 666 -29.72 -29.33 -2.13
CA VAL A 666 -28.58 -30.23 -1.93
C VAL A 666 -27.33 -29.56 -2.47
N GLY A 667 -26.35 -29.31 -1.60
CA GLY A 667 -25.01 -28.87 -2.00
C GLY A 667 -24.21 -30.00 -2.62
N GLY A 668 -23.40 -29.67 -3.60
CA GLY A 668 -22.56 -30.60 -4.36
C GLY A 668 -21.15 -30.05 -4.56
N ASP A 669 -20.55 -30.39 -5.70
CA ASP A 669 -19.16 -30.10 -6.04
C ASP A 669 -18.87 -28.60 -6.18
N VAL A 670 -17.59 -28.25 -6.20
CA VAL A 670 -17.12 -26.87 -6.37
C VAL A 670 -17.34 -26.41 -7.81
N ASP A 671 -17.79 -25.18 -7.99
CA ASP A 671 -18.14 -24.59 -9.27
C ASP A 671 -16.96 -24.54 -10.25
N LEU A 672 -15.76 -24.25 -9.74
CA LEU A 672 -14.52 -24.32 -10.51
C LEU A 672 -14.21 -25.75 -11.00
N ASP A 673 -14.35 -26.76 -10.13
CA ASP A 673 -14.08 -28.15 -10.50
C ASP A 673 -15.02 -28.62 -11.60
N ALA A 674 -16.32 -28.26 -11.50
CA ALA A 674 -17.31 -28.52 -12.54
C ALA A 674 -16.96 -27.84 -13.87
N LEU A 675 -16.43 -26.60 -13.84
CA LEU A 675 -15.97 -25.91 -15.05
C LEU A 675 -14.75 -26.59 -15.66
N ILE A 676 -13.77 -26.99 -14.84
CA ILE A 676 -12.57 -27.70 -15.30
C ILE A 676 -12.95 -29.02 -15.96
N GLU A 677 -13.76 -29.84 -15.30
CA GLU A 677 -14.21 -31.13 -15.82
C GLU A 677 -14.95 -30.94 -17.15
N TYR A 678 -15.87 -29.97 -17.23
CA TYR A 678 -16.57 -29.67 -18.46
C TYR A 678 -15.62 -29.26 -19.60
N VAL A 679 -14.61 -28.44 -19.32
CA VAL A 679 -13.60 -28.03 -20.31
C VAL A 679 -12.75 -29.21 -20.76
N GLU A 680 -12.34 -30.09 -19.84
CA GLU A 680 -11.55 -31.30 -20.14
C GLU A 680 -12.36 -32.27 -21.03
N GLU A 681 -13.64 -32.47 -20.75
CA GLU A 681 -14.52 -33.38 -21.51
C GLU A 681 -14.94 -32.82 -22.88
N ASN A 682 -14.98 -31.49 -23.04
CA ASN A 682 -15.49 -30.83 -24.23
C ASN A 682 -14.41 -30.08 -25.03
N SER A 683 -13.13 -30.41 -24.87
CA SER A 683 -12.03 -29.77 -25.60
C SER A 683 -11.93 -30.24 -27.07
N PRO A 684 -11.83 -29.34 -28.07
CA PRO A 684 -11.86 -27.88 -27.96
C PRO A 684 -13.26 -27.35 -27.61
N VAL A 685 -13.32 -26.46 -26.62
CA VAL A 685 -14.58 -25.94 -26.07
C VAL A 685 -15.24 -25.00 -27.06
N THR A 686 -16.52 -25.21 -27.34
CA THR A 686 -17.31 -24.32 -28.19
C THR A 686 -18.45 -23.72 -27.40
N ALA A 687 -18.38 -22.41 -27.15
CA ALA A 687 -19.46 -21.63 -26.55
C ALA A 687 -19.70 -20.39 -27.41
N VAL A 688 -20.98 -20.05 -27.64
CA VAL A 688 -21.41 -18.91 -28.47
C VAL A 688 -22.62 -18.23 -27.83
N ILE A 689 -22.99 -17.07 -28.35
CA ILE A 689 -24.29 -16.46 -28.08
C ILE A 689 -25.35 -17.22 -28.86
N GLU A 690 -26.35 -17.76 -28.18
CA GLU A 690 -27.38 -18.63 -28.77
C GLU A 690 -28.76 -17.98 -28.78
N GLY A 691 -28.91 -16.79 -28.17
CA GLY A 691 -30.21 -16.18 -27.96
C GLY A 691 -30.94 -16.79 -26.78
N ARG A 692 -30.21 -17.24 -25.75
CA ARG A 692 -30.79 -17.67 -24.48
C ARG A 692 -31.50 -16.50 -23.78
N ILE A 693 -31.03 -15.28 -24.03
CA ILE A 693 -31.60 -14.06 -23.48
C ILE A 693 -31.97 -13.12 -24.62
N VAL A 694 -33.26 -12.77 -24.72
CA VAL A 694 -33.79 -11.91 -25.77
C VAL A 694 -34.35 -10.63 -25.17
N ARG A 695 -33.92 -9.48 -25.70
CA ARG A 695 -34.46 -8.17 -25.35
C ARG A 695 -35.33 -7.64 -26.49
N LEU A 696 -36.56 -7.21 -26.18
CA LEU A 696 -37.52 -6.75 -27.19
C LEU A 696 -37.26 -5.33 -27.74
N ASN A 697 -36.56 -4.46 -27.01
CA ASN A 697 -36.43 -3.04 -27.34
C ASN A 697 -35.09 -2.38 -27.04
#